data_AF-A0A243QA52-F1
#
_entry.id   AF-A0A243QA52-F1
#
_cell.length_a   1.000
_cell.length_b   1.000
_cell.length_c   1.000
_cell.angle_alpha   90.00
_cell.angle_beta   90.00
_cell.angle_gamma   90.00
#
_symmetry.space_group_name_H-M   'P 1'
#
loop_
_entity.id
_entity.type
_entity.pdbx_description
1 polymer ?
#
loop_
_entity_poly.entity_id
_entity_poly.type
_entity_poly.pdbx_seq_one_letter_code
_entity_poly.pdbx_strand_id
1 'polypeptide(L)'
;MSRPSRSVVNGWDLMSLDAAANALDAGVDGLRKQTQAMADAPMRAGDSKGWVGASQLGCEARAGSDRVEINKLGADLTHAANVLRNTSSAISPNRTTALLRALGLERDRFSVADDWTVRDTRDYAAELADVEVGSATERSILDARAARAEEARTATLSLQSLADQMGEDDRNGARVLSAAFGDAEGNAPLASSYSPGQASIDVQAIMSGTATKEQKDRFFRATGLTPEQSAALARGDHAVIPKEQFDYLKAIYTPSWGGGPDGQPLSLGALESFGDKYTGAERESLKQSLADGVYMLGNRHLRTEQTDSNVFAEIWGTNAPFVTGGLNQLPAPLRDVLSSPAASKGHVTVPDSGPHSGGHRSVTDLKTFDDLKTVMDILEHRSVDSPGGMYGSESVQLGSDVDRALMVRAGELAAFSGGELVSNPGFFDHNDVSKNELEGLMIRMLDVAGSDHIAVHDAVMSATGGQVSNSMPSSFDLTGTERSFKDAEVLKHLLTFDWTDKAGHENDGINRLFNWMPGAAYAPDGSLPEAVLESQRAGSISTALAQYFGDNKDALIDIGERKPALGELNPELTRTLASAIGSHTAVLAGADPELFHTHGVSKVDVNDLKATFEILNSDATAGRTVNSLTALQIDVMQQEFGKNPHDYGLGEVTGRLEGAMIGGLDAHIEETKIDGRHLAAHDAAVAGAMFDSAKTLLTAVPGLDPAVKLLIDTAAPQVKLDLSGLPTDPDTIKADPEIQQLRKDMFDDDVNPNAKYVQILAGYFEAHPELADDPGFRDLFSGDSNADFDEMKRTGVMASVTSESRAGTFIQQKLASDINSFALRHNENLEDVYKR
;
A
#
# COMPACT_ATOMS: atom_id res chain seq x y z
N MET A 1 20.02 -24.53 -28.95
CA MET A 1 18.63 -24.76 -29.40
C MET A 1 18.64 -25.44 -30.77
N SER A 2 17.57 -26.17 -31.09
CA SER A 2 17.47 -27.20 -32.13
C SER A 2 17.03 -26.68 -33.51
N ARG A 3 17.37 -27.43 -34.57
CA ARG A 3 16.86 -27.31 -35.95
C ARG A 3 15.34 -27.00 -35.99
N PRO A 4 14.86 -26.05 -36.82
CA PRO A 4 13.44 -25.77 -36.94
C PRO A 4 12.70 -26.97 -37.55
N SER A 5 11.56 -27.34 -36.95
CA SER A 5 10.72 -28.42 -37.45
C SER A 5 10.01 -28.03 -38.75
N ARG A 6 9.51 -29.03 -39.48
CA ARG A 6 8.75 -28.82 -40.71
C ARG A 6 7.48 -28.00 -40.45
N SER A 7 6.77 -28.27 -39.36
CA SER A 7 5.60 -27.51 -38.91
C SER A 7 5.91 -26.02 -38.70
N VAL A 8 7.02 -25.70 -38.04
CA VAL A 8 7.49 -24.32 -37.83
C VAL A 8 7.81 -23.64 -39.16
N VAL A 9 8.61 -24.27 -40.02
CA VAL A 9 8.99 -23.71 -41.33
C VAL A 9 7.75 -23.49 -42.22
N ASN A 10 6.76 -24.37 -42.16
CA ASN A 10 5.54 -24.21 -42.93
C ASN A 10 4.71 -23.00 -42.45
N GLY A 11 4.70 -22.74 -41.13
CA GLY A 11 4.00 -21.61 -40.51
C GLY A 11 4.66 -20.24 -40.66
N TRP A 12 5.91 -20.15 -41.14
CA TRP A 12 6.59 -18.87 -41.34
C TRP A 12 5.92 -17.99 -42.40
N ASP A 13 5.51 -16.78 -42.00
CA ASP A 13 5.02 -15.72 -42.87
C ASP A 13 6.12 -14.72 -43.19
N LEU A 14 6.91 -15.01 -44.24
CA LEU A 14 8.00 -14.13 -44.68
C LEU A 14 7.49 -12.82 -45.30
N MET A 15 6.23 -12.75 -45.75
CA MET A 15 5.64 -11.52 -46.28
C MET A 15 5.42 -10.48 -45.18
N SER A 16 5.17 -10.93 -43.94
CA SER A 16 5.08 -10.04 -42.78
C SER A 16 6.39 -9.30 -42.48
N LEU A 17 7.54 -9.93 -42.72
CA LEU A 17 8.86 -9.30 -42.54
C LEU A 17 9.09 -8.17 -43.54
N ASP A 18 8.71 -8.37 -44.80
CA ASP A 18 8.80 -7.34 -45.83
C ASP A 18 7.79 -6.21 -45.59
N ALA A 19 6.59 -6.52 -45.11
CA ALA A 19 5.60 -5.52 -44.70
C ALA A 19 6.10 -4.65 -43.54
N ALA A 20 6.73 -5.27 -42.52
CA ALA A 20 7.34 -4.56 -41.41
C ALA A 20 8.51 -3.66 -41.87
N ALA A 21 9.36 -4.14 -42.78
CA ALA A 21 10.43 -3.34 -43.36
C ALA A 21 9.89 -2.10 -44.10
N ASN A 22 8.80 -2.24 -44.86
CA ASN A 22 8.18 -1.12 -45.56
C ASN A 22 7.52 -0.11 -44.60
N ALA A 23 6.95 -0.59 -43.50
CA ALA A 23 6.40 0.29 -42.47
C ALA A 23 7.49 1.11 -41.76
N LEU A 24 8.65 0.50 -41.49
CA LEU A 24 9.82 1.20 -40.94
C LEU A 24 10.30 2.32 -41.88
N ASP A 25 10.45 2.04 -43.18
CA ASP A 25 10.86 3.05 -44.16
C ASP A 25 9.86 4.21 -44.25
N ALA A 26 8.55 3.91 -44.24
CA ALA A 26 7.51 4.94 -44.22
C ALA A 26 7.57 5.81 -42.94
N GLY A 27 7.89 5.19 -41.79
CA GLY A 27 8.13 5.89 -40.53
C GLY A 27 9.34 6.82 -40.59
N VAL A 28 10.47 6.35 -41.17
CA VAL A 28 11.68 7.16 -41.38
C VAL A 28 11.40 8.37 -42.27
N ASP A 29 10.62 8.20 -43.34
CA ASP A 29 10.23 9.30 -44.20
C ASP A 29 9.30 10.31 -43.50
N GLY A 30 8.42 9.83 -42.62
CA GLY A 30 7.60 10.66 -41.74
C GLY A 30 8.44 11.50 -40.77
N LEU A 31 9.37 10.84 -40.07
CA LEU A 31 10.32 11.48 -39.15
C LEU A 31 11.11 12.58 -39.85
N ARG A 32 11.73 12.28 -41.00
CA ARG A 32 12.50 13.28 -41.78
C ARG A 32 11.67 14.52 -42.11
N LYS A 33 10.40 14.36 -42.50
CA LYS A 33 9.51 15.48 -42.82
C LYS A 33 9.19 16.33 -41.59
N GLN A 34 8.87 15.70 -40.46
CA GLN A 34 8.57 16.41 -39.21
C GLN A 34 9.81 17.15 -38.67
N THR A 35 10.97 16.50 -38.68
CA THR A 35 12.23 17.12 -38.24
C THR A 35 12.62 18.31 -39.10
N GLN A 36 12.41 18.21 -40.41
CA GLN A 36 12.62 19.35 -41.30
C GLN A 36 11.67 20.50 -40.96
N ALA A 37 10.39 20.21 -40.71
CA ALA A 37 9.42 21.23 -40.31
C ALA A 37 9.78 21.90 -38.97
N MET A 38 10.28 21.12 -38.00
CA MET A 38 10.77 21.62 -36.71
C MET A 38 11.99 22.53 -36.88
N ALA A 39 12.98 22.12 -37.68
CA ALA A 39 14.17 22.92 -37.94
C ALA A 39 13.86 24.23 -38.68
N ASP A 40 12.89 24.21 -39.60
CA ASP A 40 12.49 25.39 -40.35
C ASP A 40 11.64 26.37 -39.52
N ALA A 41 10.92 25.90 -38.50
CA ALA A 41 9.98 26.72 -37.73
C ALA A 41 10.60 27.98 -37.09
N PRO A 42 11.70 27.89 -36.32
CA PRO A 42 12.34 29.08 -35.74
C PRO A 42 12.95 29.99 -36.81
N MET A 43 13.46 29.42 -37.92
CA MET A 43 13.99 30.20 -39.06
C MET A 43 12.89 31.03 -39.72
N ARG A 44 11.73 30.43 -40.01
CA ARG A 44 10.57 31.16 -40.58
C ARG A 44 10.03 32.24 -39.63
N ALA A 45 10.04 31.99 -38.33
CA ALA A 45 9.64 32.97 -37.32
C ALA A 45 10.63 34.16 -37.23
N GLY A 46 11.93 33.88 -37.39
CA GLY A 46 12.98 34.88 -37.50
C GLY A 46 12.89 35.72 -38.78
N ASP A 47 12.75 35.08 -39.93
CA ASP A 47 12.63 35.72 -41.25
C ASP A 47 11.41 36.66 -41.34
N SER A 48 10.30 36.27 -40.71
CA SER A 48 9.07 37.07 -40.63
C SER A 48 9.12 38.17 -39.55
N LYS A 49 10.22 38.28 -38.79
CA LYS A 49 10.38 39.17 -37.63
C LYS A 49 9.35 38.94 -36.51
N GLY A 50 8.66 37.80 -36.50
CA GLY A 50 7.70 37.44 -35.45
C GLY A 50 8.39 37.05 -34.14
N TRP A 51 9.61 36.51 -34.23
CA TRP A 51 10.44 36.15 -33.07
C TRP A 51 11.92 36.23 -33.43
N VAL A 52 12.67 37.15 -32.81
CA VAL A 52 14.10 37.40 -33.09
C VAL A 52 14.89 37.62 -31.81
N GLY A 53 16.16 37.22 -31.79
CA GLY A 53 17.09 37.45 -30.68
C GLY A 53 17.73 36.16 -30.15
N ALA A 54 18.40 36.24 -28.99
CA ALA A 54 19.18 35.13 -28.45
C ALA A 54 18.36 33.85 -28.19
N SER A 55 17.08 33.98 -27.83
CA SER A 55 16.18 32.84 -27.63
C SER A 55 15.81 32.14 -28.94
N GLN A 56 15.63 32.88 -30.03
CA GLN A 56 15.40 32.31 -31.37
C GLN A 56 16.68 31.63 -31.89
N LEU A 57 17.86 32.26 -31.76
CA LEU A 57 19.14 31.64 -32.14
C LEU A 57 19.45 30.37 -31.32
N GLY A 58 19.10 30.36 -30.02
CA GLY A 58 19.20 29.17 -29.19
C GLY A 58 18.27 28.05 -29.64
N CYS A 59 17.04 28.39 -30.03
CA CYS A 59 16.07 27.45 -30.59
C CYS A 59 16.54 26.88 -31.94
N GLU A 60 17.10 27.70 -32.84
CA GLU A 60 17.68 27.24 -34.11
C GLU A 60 18.85 26.29 -33.90
N ALA A 61 19.77 26.63 -32.99
CA ALA A 61 20.91 25.79 -32.67
C ALA A 61 20.45 24.43 -32.10
N ARG A 62 19.45 24.44 -31.21
CA ARG A 62 18.85 23.21 -30.65
C ARG A 62 18.16 22.38 -31.72
N ALA A 63 17.26 22.98 -32.52
CA ALA A 63 16.55 22.28 -33.59
C ALA A 63 17.51 21.71 -34.66
N GLY A 64 18.63 22.40 -34.91
CA GLY A 64 19.71 21.91 -35.76
C GLY A 64 20.41 20.67 -35.19
N SER A 65 20.68 20.65 -33.87
CA SER A 65 21.23 19.50 -33.15
C SER A 65 20.27 18.32 -33.16
N ASP A 66 19.01 18.55 -32.78
CA ASP A 66 17.95 17.53 -32.74
C ASP A 66 17.76 16.90 -34.13
N ARG A 67 17.87 17.70 -35.20
CA ARG A 67 17.83 17.20 -36.58
C ARG A 67 18.98 16.23 -36.90
N VAL A 68 20.19 16.49 -36.41
CA VAL A 68 21.33 15.59 -36.63
C VAL A 68 21.10 14.24 -35.95
N GLU A 69 20.55 14.26 -34.74
CA GLU A 69 20.28 13.04 -33.95
C GLU A 69 19.10 12.24 -34.53
N ILE A 70 17.98 12.89 -34.86
CA ILE A 70 16.84 12.20 -35.50
C ILE A 70 17.24 11.57 -36.84
N ASN A 71 18.17 12.19 -37.58
CA ASN A 71 18.70 11.59 -38.81
C ASN A 71 19.54 10.33 -38.55
N LYS A 72 20.21 10.21 -37.39
CA LYS A 72 20.90 8.97 -36.99
C LYS A 72 19.89 7.87 -36.67
N LEU A 73 18.87 8.16 -35.86
CA LEU A 73 17.74 7.24 -35.61
C LEU A 73 17.11 6.76 -36.93
N GLY A 74 16.89 7.69 -37.88
CA GLY A 74 16.38 7.34 -39.20
C GLY A 74 17.30 6.39 -39.98
N ALA A 75 18.61 6.49 -39.80
CA ALA A 75 19.58 5.56 -40.42
C ALA A 75 19.53 4.17 -39.75
N ASP A 76 19.37 4.10 -38.44
CA ASP A 76 19.29 2.82 -37.71
C ASP A 76 17.99 2.07 -38.01
N LEU A 77 16.86 2.78 -38.10
CA LEU A 77 15.59 2.19 -38.53
C LEU A 77 15.65 1.72 -39.99
N THR A 78 16.36 2.44 -40.86
CA THR A 78 16.64 1.99 -42.23
C THR A 78 17.51 0.72 -42.22
N HIS A 79 18.48 0.63 -41.30
CA HIS A 79 19.30 -0.56 -41.13
C HIS A 79 18.45 -1.76 -40.69
N ALA A 80 17.57 -1.60 -39.70
CA ALA A 80 16.62 -2.63 -39.27
C ALA A 80 15.71 -3.10 -40.41
N ALA A 81 15.17 -2.17 -41.21
CA ALA A 81 14.36 -2.50 -42.40
C ALA A 81 15.15 -3.35 -43.41
N ASN A 82 16.43 -3.04 -43.63
CA ASN A 82 17.30 -3.83 -44.50
C ASN A 82 17.59 -5.23 -43.93
N VAL A 83 17.76 -5.36 -42.62
CA VAL A 83 17.97 -6.67 -41.95
C VAL A 83 16.76 -7.57 -42.14
N LEU A 84 15.54 -7.03 -41.98
CA LEU A 84 14.29 -7.78 -42.21
C LEU A 84 14.21 -8.30 -43.66
N ARG A 85 14.47 -7.44 -44.65
CA ARG A 85 14.49 -7.82 -46.08
C ARG A 85 15.54 -8.87 -46.40
N ASN A 86 16.75 -8.71 -45.85
CA ASN A 86 17.84 -9.65 -46.06
C ASN A 86 17.53 -11.02 -45.44
N THR A 87 16.90 -11.04 -44.26
CA THR A 87 16.48 -12.28 -43.59
C THR A 87 15.38 -12.98 -44.39
N SER A 88 14.35 -12.25 -44.84
CA SER A 88 13.31 -12.77 -45.74
C SER A 88 13.93 -13.38 -47.02
N SER A 89 14.86 -12.66 -47.64
CA SER A 89 15.55 -13.08 -48.87
C SER A 89 16.46 -14.30 -48.68
N ALA A 90 17.09 -14.46 -47.51
CA ALA A 90 17.95 -15.61 -47.20
C ALA A 90 17.12 -16.89 -46.94
N ILE A 91 16.00 -16.78 -46.21
CA ILE A 91 15.18 -17.93 -45.82
C ILE A 91 14.30 -18.43 -46.98
N SER A 92 13.74 -17.52 -47.78
CA SER A 92 12.69 -17.83 -48.77
C SER A 92 13.08 -18.91 -49.80
N PRO A 93 14.27 -18.89 -50.42
CA PRO A 93 14.69 -19.92 -51.38
C PRO A 93 14.85 -21.30 -50.74
N ASN A 94 15.43 -21.34 -49.52
CA ASN A 94 15.65 -22.58 -48.78
C ASN A 94 14.33 -23.19 -48.32
N ARG A 95 13.38 -22.36 -47.83
CA ARG A 95 12.03 -22.78 -47.45
C ARG A 95 11.29 -23.39 -48.64
N THR A 96 11.29 -22.68 -49.77
CA THR A 96 10.63 -23.15 -50.99
C THR A 96 11.23 -24.48 -51.47
N THR A 97 12.56 -24.59 -51.47
CA THR A 97 13.26 -25.81 -51.88
C THR A 97 12.96 -26.98 -50.95
N ALA A 98 12.98 -26.76 -49.63
CA ALA A 98 12.71 -27.80 -48.64
C ALA A 98 11.26 -28.31 -48.75
N LEU A 99 10.28 -27.41 -48.87
CA LEU A 99 8.87 -27.78 -48.99
C LEU A 99 8.55 -28.48 -50.31
N LEU A 100 9.12 -28.03 -51.44
CA LEU A 100 8.95 -28.70 -52.74
C LEU A 100 9.61 -30.08 -52.76
N ARG A 101 10.80 -30.24 -52.17
CA ARG A 101 11.48 -31.53 -52.06
C ARG A 101 10.70 -32.50 -51.17
N ALA A 102 10.22 -32.03 -50.01
CA ALA A 102 9.38 -32.84 -49.13
C ALA A 102 8.11 -33.33 -49.85
N LEU A 103 7.42 -32.43 -50.57
CA LEU A 103 6.25 -32.79 -51.37
C LEU A 103 6.60 -33.78 -52.49
N GLY A 104 7.75 -33.63 -53.16
CA GLY A 104 8.23 -34.57 -54.18
C GLY A 104 8.43 -35.98 -53.60
N LEU A 105 9.12 -36.08 -52.47
CA LEU A 105 9.34 -37.35 -51.76
C LEU A 105 8.03 -38.00 -51.32
N GLU A 106 7.07 -37.21 -50.84
CA GLU A 106 5.74 -37.72 -50.46
C GLU A 106 4.95 -38.27 -51.65
N ARG A 107 5.10 -37.68 -52.84
CA ARG A 107 4.50 -38.21 -54.08
C ARG A 107 5.18 -39.49 -54.54
N ASP A 108 6.46 -39.68 -54.22
CA ASP A 108 7.27 -40.85 -54.57
C ASP A 108 7.23 -41.97 -53.50
N ARG A 109 6.16 -42.03 -52.68
CA ARG A 109 5.97 -43.03 -51.61
C ARG A 109 7.07 -43.03 -50.54
N PHE A 110 7.55 -41.85 -50.18
CA PHE A 110 8.24 -41.65 -48.91
C PHE A 110 7.32 -40.89 -47.93
N SER A 111 7.60 -40.96 -46.63
CA SER A 111 7.02 -40.09 -45.62
C SER A 111 8.10 -39.17 -45.07
N VAL A 112 7.80 -37.87 -44.93
CA VAL A 112 8.72 -36.89 -44.32
C VAL A 112 8.16 -36.47 -42.95
N ALA A 113 8.86 -36.81 -41.88
CA ALA A 113 8.47 -36.47 -40.52
C ALA A 113 8.78 -35.01 -40.16
N ASP A 114 8.33 -34.56 -38.99
CA ASP A 114 8.45 -33.16 -38.55
C ASP A 114 9.91 -32.75 -38.25
N ASP A 115 10.77 -33.71 -37.95
CA ASP A 115 12.23 -33.56 -37.77
C ASP A 115 13.02 -33.66 -39.10
N TRP A 116 12.31 -33.63 -40.23
CA TRP A 116 12.81 -33.80 -41.58
C TRP A 116 13.38 -35.19 -41.92
N THR A 117 13.13 -36.21 -41.09
CA THR A 117 13.50 -37.59 -41.43
C THR A 117 12.61 -38.16 -42.52
N VAL A 118 13.23 -38.79 -43.52
CA VAL A 118 12.54 -39.41 -44.66
C VAL A 118 12.54 -40.93 -44.48
N ARG A 119 11.37 -41.55 -44.62
CA ARG A 119 11.21 -43.02 -44.55
C ARG A 119 10.50 -43.53 -45.78
N ASP A 120 10.96 -44.66 -46.31
CA ASP A 120 10.28 -45.34 -47.41
C ASP A 120 8.99 -45.99 -46.89
N THR A 121 7.87 -45.75 -47.57
CA THR A 121 6.56 -46.34 -47.22
C THR A 121 6.15 -47.46 -48.15
N ARG A 122 7.04 -47.88 -49.07
CA ARG A 122 6.82 -49.01 -49.97
C ARG A 122 6.74 -50.34 -49.20
N ASP A 123 5.69 -51.12 -49.45
CA ASP A 123 5.46 -52.41 -48.81
C ASP A 123 6.22 -53.54 -49.52
N TYR A 124 7.50 -53.69 -49.18
CA TYR A 124 8.34 -54.76 -49.70
C TYR A 124 7.89 -56.16 -49.26
N ALA A 125 7.18 -56.28 -48.13
CA ALA A 125 6.72 -57.57 -47.64
C ALA A 125 5.62 -58.14 -48.54
N ALA A 126 4.69 -57.28 -48.98
CA ALA A 126 3.69 -57.64 -49.99
C ALA A 126 4.33 -57.98 -51.34
N GLU A 127 5.35 -57.24 -51.77
CA GLU A 127 6.04 -57.49 -53.04
C GLU A 127 6.86 -58.79 -53.05
N LEU A 128 7.33 -59.25 -51.89
CA LEU A 128 8.12 -60.50 -51.75
C LEU A 128 7.25 -61.75 -51.50
N ALA A 129 5.96 -61.61 -51.19
CA ALA A 129 5.11 -62.71 -50.71
C ALA A 129 4.96 -63.89 -51.70
N ASP A 130 4.95 -63.61 -53.00
CA ASP A 130 4.77 -64.60 -54.09
C ASP A 130 6.02 -64.77 -54.98
N VAL A 131 7.19 -64.30 -54.52
CA VAL A 131 8.43 -64.31 -55.30
C VAL A 131 9.33 -65.48 -54.89
N GLU A 132 9.80 -66.25 -55.89
CA GLU A 132 10.71 -67.38 -55.65
C GLU A 132 12.07 -66.91 -55.10
N VAL A 133 12.50 -67.53 -54.00
CA VAL A 133 13.78 -67.24 -53.33
C VAL A 133 14.96 -67.60 -54.25
N GLY A 134 15.89 -66.67 -54.43
CA GLY A 134 17.03 -66.73 -55.33
C GLY A 134 16.77 -66.23 -56.75
N SER A 135 15.53 -65.84 -57.08
CA SER A 135 15.14 -65.38 -58.42
C SER A 135 15.72 -64.00 -58.77
N ALA A 136 15.79 -63.70 -60.07
CA ALA A 136 16.16 -62.37 -60.56
C ALA A 136 15.18 -61.28 -60.06
N THR A 137 13.89 -61.64 -59.90
CA THR A 137 12.85 -60.75 -59.39
C THR A 137 13.07 -60.41 -57.91
N GLU A 138 13.41 -61.39 -57.08
CA GLU A 138 13.74 -61.16 -55.66
C GLU A 138 14.93 -60.20 -55.52
N ARG A 139 16.01 -60.45 -56.27
CA ARG A 139 17.17 -59.56 -56.31
C ARG A 139 16.80 -58.14 -56.72
N SER A 140 15.99 -57.97 -57.76
CA SER A 140 15.55 -56.63 -58.20
C SER A 140 14.74 -55.88 -57.14
N ILE A 141 13.92 -56.58 -56.33
CA ILE A 141 13.14 -55.96 -55.24
C ILE A 141 14.06 -55.56 -54.08
N LEU A 142 15.01 -56.43 -53.71
CA LEU A 142 16.00 -56.15 -52.66
C LEU A 142 16.96 -55.02 -53.06
N ASP A 143 17.40 -54.97 -54.32
CA ASP A 143 18.22 -53.89 -54.86
C ASP A 143 17.46 -52.57 -54.87
N ALA A 144 16.17 -52.58 -55.25
CA ALA A 144 15.31 -51.40 -55.17
C ALA A 144 15.11 -50.93 -53.71
N ARG A 145 14.97 -51.86 -52.76
CA ARG A 145 14.89 -51.54 -51.33
C ARG A 145 16.15 -50.88 -50.82
N ALA A 146 17.32 -51.39 -51.20
CA ALA A 146 18.61 -50.81 -50.83
C ALA A 146 18.80 -49.42 -51.45
N ALA A 147 18.47 -49.26 -52.73
CA ALA A 147 18.56 -47.97 -53.44
C ALA A 147 17.65 -46.90 -52.81
N ARG A 148 16.40 -47.25 -52.50
CA ARG A 148 15.44 -46.33 -51.86
C ARG A 148 15.78 -46.02 -50.41
N ALA A 149 16.39 -46.97 -49.68
CA ALA A 149 16.92 -46.70 -48.35
C ALA A 149 18.04 -45.64 -48.40
N GLU A 150 18.93 -45.71 -49.38
CA GLU A 150 19.99 -44.71 -49.57
C GLU A 150 19.46 -43.36 -50.07
N GLU A 151 18.43 -43.38 -50.92
CA GLU A 151 17.69 -42.18 -51.33
C GLU A 151 17.05 -41.48 -50.14
N ALA A 152 16.35 -42.22 -49.27
CA ALA A 152 15.77 -41.68 -48.04
C ALA A 152 16.84 -41.09 -47.10
N ARG A 153 18.01 -41.72 -46.99
CA ARG A 153 19.13 -41.22 -46.18
C ARG A 153 19.69 -39.92 -46.74
N THR A 154 19.90 -39.84 -48.05
CA THR A 154 20.41 -38.63 -48.72
C THR A 154 19.38 -37.50 -48.68
N ALA A 155 18.10 -37.81 -48.89
CA ALA A 155 17.00 -36.86 -48.77
C ALA A 155 16.87 -36.30 -47.36
N THR A 156 17.01 -37.15 -46.33
CA THR A 156 17.03 -36.74 -44.92
C THR A 156 18.16 -35.74 -44.67
N LEU A 157 19.39 -36.08 -45.05
CA LEU A 157 20.54 -35.18 -44.87
C LEU A 157 20.34 -33.85 -45.60
N SER A 158 19.80 -33.88 -46.81
CA SER A 158 19.56 -32.68 -47.60
C SER A 158 18.49 -31.78 -46.98
N LEU A 159 17.36 -32.33 -46.53
CA LEU A 159 16.28 -31.54 -45.92
C LEU A 159 16.72 -30.98 -44.56
N GLN A 160 17.41 -31.79 -43.77
CA GLN A 160 17.98 -31.37 -42.49
C GLN A 160 19.01 -30.25 -42.65
N SER A 161 19.88 -30.32 -43.66
CA SER A 161 20.84 -29.25 -43.97
C SER A 161 20.16 -27.95 -44.39
N LEU A 162 19.06 -28.01 -45.17
CA LEU A 162 18.28 -26.82 -45.52
C LEU A 162 17.61 -26.21 -44.27
N ALA A 163 17.07 -27.05 -43.39
CA ALA A 163 16.46 -26.62 -42.14
C ALA A 163 17.48 -25.99 -41.19
N ASP A 164 18.68 -26.56 -41.08
CA ASP A 164 19.77 -26.00 -40.28
C ASP A 164 20.20 -24.62 -40.79
N GLN A 165 20.34 -24.48 -42.12
CA GLN A 165 20.69 -23.20 -42.73
C GLN A 165 19.62 -22.14 -42.48
N MET A 166 18.34 -22.48 -42.69
CA MET A 166 17.23 -21.57 -42.39
C MET A 166 17.20 -21.14 -40.91
N GLY A 167 17.47 -22.07 -39.99
CA GLY A 167 17.53 -21.76 -38.57
C GLY A 167 18.75 -20.92 -38.16
N GLU A 168 19.84 -20.94 -38.92
CA GLU A 168 20.98 -20.04 -38.74
C GLU A 168 20.66 -18.65 -39.30
N ASP A 169 20.07 -18.58 -40.49
CA ASP A 169 19.69 -17.31 -41.14
C ASP A 169 18.68 -16.53 -40.29
N ASP A 170 17.68 -17.21 -39.71
CA ASP A 170 16.70 -16.64 -38.78
C ASP A 170 17.37 -16.09 -37.50
N ARG A 171 18.24 -16.88 -36.86
CA ARG A 171 18.98 -16.45 -35.65
C ARG A 171 19.91 -15.27 -35.93
N ASN A 172 20.61 -15.29 -37.05
CA ASN A 172 21.48 -14.20 -37.44
C ASN A 172 20.65 -12.94 -37.73
N GLY A 173 19.51 -13.08 -38.42
CA GLY A 173 18.54 -12.00 -38.60
C GLY A 173 18.08 -11.41 -37.28
N ALA A 174 17.62 -12.23 -36.34
CA ALA A 174 17.18 -11.80 -35.00
C ALA A 174 18.28 -11.09 -34.21
N ARG A 175 19.51 -11.62 -34.23
CA ARG A 175 20.66 -11.01 -33.52
C ARG A 175 21.01 -9.65 -34.10
N VAL A 176 21.10 -9.52 -35.42
CA VAL A 176 21.43 -8.25 -36.08
C VAL A 176 20.28 -7.25 -35.92
N LEU A 177 19.03 -7.71 -35.95
CA LEU A 177 17.86 -6.88 -35.70
C LEU A 177 17.83 -6.34 -34.26
N SER A 178 18.16 -7.18 -33.27
CA SER A 178 18.29 -6.76 -31.88
C SER A 178 19.39 -5.71 -31.69
N ALA A 179 20.52 -5.84 -32.40
CA ALA A 179 21.57 -4.82 -32.39
C ALA A 179 21.09 -3.51 -33.04
N ALA A 180 20.42 -3.60 -34.20
CA ALA A 180 19.89 -2.43 -34.89
C ALA A 180 18.86 -1.65 -34.04
N PHE A 181 18.00 -2.34 -33.30
CA PHE A 181 17.06 -1.68 -32.38
C PHE A 181 17.75 -1.14 -31.11
N GLY A 182 18.78 -1.81 -30.60
CA GLY A 182 19.59 -1.27 -29.49
C GLY A 182 20.36 0.00 -29.88
N ASP A 183 20.91 0.04 -31.10
CA ASP A 183 21.57 1.23 -31.64
C ASP A 183 20.54 2.37 -31.87
N ALA A 184 19.35 2.05 -32.40
CA ALA A 184 18.27 3.01 -32.59
C ALA A 184 17.78 3.61 -31.26
N GLU A 185 17.71 2.80 -30.19
CA GLU A 185 17.36 3.28 -28.84
C GLU A 185 18.44 4.22 -28.27
N GLY A 186 19.72 3.91 -28.51
CA GLY A 186 20.84 4.78 -28.11
C GLY A 186 20.97 6.07 -28.93
N ASN A 187 20.51 6.07 -30.19
CA ASN A 187 20.60 7.20 -31.13
C ASN A 187 19.28 7.98 -31.28
N ALA A 188 18.20 7.57 -30.60
CA ALA A 188 17.01 8.39 -30.47
C ALA A 188 17.42 9.76 -29.92
N PRO A 189 16.87 10.87 -30.45
CA PRO A 189 17.33 12.19 -30.08
C PRO A 189 17.32 12.37 -28.56
N LEU A 190 18.42 12.89 -28.03
CA LEU A 190 18.61 13.37 -26.65
C LEU A 190 17.80 14.66 -26.40
N ALA A 191 16.71 14.82 -27.15
CA ALA A 191 15.93 16.04 -27.27
C ALA A 191 15.17 16.40 -25.99
N SER A 192 15.02 15.45 -25.06
CA SER A 192 14.77 15.78 -23.66
C SER A 192 16.01 15.48 -22.83
N SER A 193 16.25 16.31 -21.82
CA SER A 193 17.12 15.98 -20.68
C SER A 193 16.79 14.61 -20.06
N TYR A 194 15.68 13.98 -20.42
CA TYR A 194 15.11 12.80 -19.79
C TYR A 194 15.01 11.59 -20.76
N SER A 195 15.99 11.37 -21.65
CA SER A 195 16.02 10.16 -22.48
C SER A 195 16.56 8.95 -21.70
N PRO A 196 16.18 7.69 -22.05
CA PRO A 196 16.73 6.49 -21.43
C PRO A 196 18.26 6.37 -21.52
N GLY A 197 18.84 6.77 -22.65
CA GLY A 197 20.29 6.83 -22.83
C GLY A 197 20.96 7.85 -21.89
N GLN A 198 20.35 9.02 -21.71
CA GLN A 198 20.85 10.04 -20.79
C GLN A 198 20.75 9.60 -19.33
N ALA A 199 19.66 8.92 -18.95
CA ALA A 199 19.47 8.32 -17.63
C ALA A 199 20.62 7.36 -17.29
N SER A 200 20.96 6.48 -18.24
CA SER A 200 22.05 5.52 -18.08
C SER A 200 23.41 6.20 -17.85
N ILE A 201 23.69 7.28 -18.60
CA ILE A 201 24.93 8.07 -18.45
C ILE A 201 24.97 8.77 -17.09
N ASP A 202 23.86 9.39 -16.67
CA ASP A 202 23.78 10.13 -15.41
C ASP A 202 23.96 9.18 -14.20
N VAL A 203 23.26 8.05 -14.19
CA VAL A 203 23.35 7.04 -13.13
C VAL A 203 24.74 6.43 -13.03
N GLN A 204 25.36 6.08 -14.17
CA GLN A 204 26.72 5.57 -14.17
C GLN A 204 27.70 6.60 -13.59
N ALA A 205 27.55 7.87 -13.95
CA ALA A 205 28.39 8.93 -13.42
C ALA A 205 28.18 9.15 -11.91
N ILE A 206 26.95 8.97 -11.41
CA ILE A 206 26.66 9.04 -9.97
C ILE A 206 27.32 7.84 -9.25
N MET A 207 27.14 6.63 -9.77
CA MET A 207 27.73 5.41 -9.19
C MET A 207 29.26 5.45 -9.16
N SER A 208 29.91 6.05 -10.17
CA SER A 208 31.36 6.22 -10.22
C SER A 208 31.87 7.41 -9.39
N GLY A 209 30.99 8.28 -8.88
CA GLY A 209 31.36 9.52 -8.18
C GLY A 209 31.87 10.63 -9.11
N THR A 210 31.62 10.53 -10.42
CA THR A 210 32.08 11.49 -11.44
C THR A 210 30.96 12.36 -12.01
N ALA A 211 29.74 12.31 -11.46
CA ALA A 211 28.60 13.07 -11.96
C ALA A 211 28.81 14.58 -11.88
N THR A 212 28.51 15.29 -12.96
CA THR A 212 28.48 16.76 -12.96
C THR A 212 27.26 17.28 -12.19
N LYS A 213 27.25 18.59 -11.92
CA LYS A 213 26.09 19.24 -11.28
C LYS A 213 24.83 19.06 -12.10
N GLU A 214 24.92 19.22 -13.41
CA GLU A 214 23.78 19.12 -14.33
C GLU A 214 23.18 17.71 -14.37
N GLN A 215 24.00 16.67 -14.20
CA GLN A 215 23.54 15.28 -14.13
C GLN A 215 22.77 15.02 -12.84
N LYS A 216 23.28 15.49 -11.70
CA LYS A 216 22.59 15.41 -10.41
C LYS A 216 21.31 16.24 -10.37
N ASP A 217 21.35 17.48 -10.87
CA ASP A 217 20.18 18.37 -10.93
C ASP A 217 19.06 17.81 -11.84
N ARG A 218 19.40 16.98 -12.83
CA ARG A 218 18.44 16.21 -13.63
C ARG A 218 17.84 15.07 -12.83
N PHE A 219 18.69 14.28 -12.19
CA PHE A 219 18.25 13.16 -11.35
C PHE A 219 17.29 13.64 -10.26
N PHE A 220 17.66 14.67 -9.51
CA PHE A 220 16.82 15.27 -8.46
C PHE A 220 15.48 15.80 -8.97
N ARG A 221 15.44 16.34 -10.19
CA ARG A 221 14.18 16.80 -10.80
C ARG A 221 13.33 15.66 -11.33
N ALA A 222 13.93 14.57 -11.81
CA ALA A 222 13.19 13.40 -12.25
C ALA A 222 12.52 12.68 -11.08
N THR A 223 13.14 12.70 -9.91
CA THR A 223 12.70 12.02 -8.69
C THR A 223 11.92 12.95 -7.75
N GLY A 224 11.49 14.11 -8.23
CA GLY A 224 10.71 15.08 -7.47
C GLY A 224 9.33 15.31 -8.08
N LEU A 225 8.39 15.72 -7.23
CA LEU A 225 7.05 16.17 -7.61
C LEU A 225 6.90 17.67 -7.37
N THR A 226 6.05 18.33 -8.17
CA THR A 226 5.61 19.69 -7.86
C THR A 226 4.61 19.66 -6.69
N PRO A 227 4.42 20.78 -5.97
CA PRO A 227 3.44 20.84 -4.88
C PRO A 227 2.02 20.42 -5.32
N GLU A 228 1.62 20.73 -6.54
CA GLU A 228 0.32 20.33 -7.08
C GLU A 228 0.21 18.82 -7.34
N GLN A 229 1.32 18.19 -7.76
CA GLN A 229 1.40 16.75 -7.94
C GLN A 229 1.39 16.02 -6.59
N SER A 230 2.14 16.51 -5.60
CA SER A 230 2.13 15.96 -4.23
C SER A 230 0.73 16.10 -3.60
N ALA A 231 0.10 17.27 -3.74
CA ALA A 231 -1.28 17.47 -3.28
C ALA A 231 -2.28 16.55 -3.99
N ALA A 232 -2.08 16.25 -5.29
CA ALA A 232 -2.90 15.25 -5.99
C ALA A 232 -2.75 13.86 -5.35
N LEU A 233 -1.53 13.40 -5.09
CA LEU A 233 -1.32 12.13 -4.38
C LEU A 233 -1.94 12.16 -2.97
N ALA A 234 -1.81 13.26 -2.23
CA ALA A 234 -2.39 13.42 -0.89
C ALA A 234 -3.91 13.25 -0.89
N ARG A 235 -4.59 13.68 -1.95
CA ARG A 235 -6.02 13.46 -2.16
C ARG A 235 -6.37 12.05 -2.65
N GLY A 236 -5.37 11.24 -3.00
CA GLY A 236 -5.58 9.94 -3.67
C GLY A 236 -5.94 10.09 -5.15
N ASP A 237 -5.73 11.28 -5.72
CA ASP A 237 -5.84 11.53 -7.15
C ASP A 237 -4.56 11.11 -7.88
N HIS A 238 -4.63 11.07 -9.20
CA HIS A 238 -3.45 10.82 -10.01
C HIS A 238 -2.50 12.03 -10.08
N ALA A 239 -1.25 11.85 -9.66
CA ALA A 239 -0.17 12.77 -10.03
C ALA A 239 0.25 12.52 -11.48
N VAL A 240 0.15 13.58 -12.28
CA VAL A 240 0.45 13.52 -13.71
C VAL A 240 1.86 14.04 -13.95
N ILE A 241 2.76 13.19 -14.44
CA ILE A 241 4.12 13.55 -14.85
C ILE A 241 4.32 13.40 -16.36
N PRO A 242 5.27 14.13 -16.96
CA PRO A 242 5.64 13.93 -18.36
C PRO A 242 6.12 12.50 -18.61
N LYS A 243 5.78 11.92 -19.77
CA LYS A 243 6.26 10.58 -20.14
C LYS A 243 7.78 10.50 -20.18
N GLU A 244 8.46 11.56 -20.61
CA GLU A 244 9.91 11.62 -20.63
C GLU A 244 10.50 11.47 -19.22
N GLN A 245 9.88 12.09 -18.21
CA GLN A 245 10.28 11.92 -16.81
C GLN A 245 10.07 10.46 -16.36
N PHE A 246 8.93 9.86 -16.70
CA PHE A 246 8.64 8.46 -16.38
C PHE A 246 9.62 7.49 -17.07
N ASP A 247 9.92 7.71 -18.35
CA ASP A 247 10.86 6.88 -19.12
C ASP A 247 12.29 7.04 -18.60
N TYR A 248 12.71 8.25 -18.19
CA TYR A 248 13.99 8.48 -17.52
C TYR A 248 14.06 7.79 -16.16
N LEU A 249 13.02 7.90 -15.33
CA LEU A 249 12.92 7.17 -14.07
C LEU A 249 13.07 5.68 -14.33
N LYS A 250 12.26 5.11 -15.22
CA LYS A 250 12.34 3.69 -15.57
C LYS A 250 13.74 3.30 -16.02
N ALA A 251 14.38 4.09 -16.88
CA ALA A 251 15.73 3.83 -17.38
C ALA A 251 16.81 3.88 -16.29
N ILE A 252 16.66 4.70 -15.25
CA ILE A 252 17.54 4.67 -14.07
C ILE A 252 17.54 3.27 -13.43
N TYR A 253 16.42 2.57 -13.46
CA TYR A 253 16.24 1.25 -12.83
C TYR A 253 16.17 0.08 -13.84
N THR A 254 16.47 0.30 -15.12
CA THR A 254 16.46 -0.74 -16.18
C THR A 254 17.91 -1.05 -16.60
N PRO A 255 18.30 -2.31 -16.87
CA PRO A 255 19.68 -2.77 -16.64
C PRO A 255 20.71 -2.14 -17.59
N SER A 256 21.50 -1.19 -17.08
CA SER A 256 22.97 -1.12 -17.28
C SER A 256 23.59 -0.05 -16.37
N TRP A 257 23.74 -0.37 -15.07
CA TRP A 257 24.66 0.36 -14.20
C TRP A 257 26.11 -0.06 -14.55
N GLY A 258 26.50 0.32 -15.77
CA GLY A 258 27.74 -0.07 -16.43
C GLY A 258 27.47 -0.75 -17.77
N GLY A 259 27.35 0.05 -18.82
CA GLY A 259 27.27 -0.38 -20.22
C GLY A 259 28.64 -0.75 -20.82
N GLY A 260 29.49 -1.43 -20.06
CA GLY A 260 30.81 -1.90 -20.52
C GLY A 260 31.17 -3.26 -19.92
N PRO A 261 32.25 -3.91 -20.39
CA PRO A 261 32.73 -5.19 -19.85
C PRO A 261 33.04 -5.19 -18.34
N ASP A 262 33.05 -4.03 -17.69
CA ASP A 262 33.29 -3.81 -16.26
C ASP A 262 32.04 -3.36 -15.46
N GLY A 263 30.83 -3.37 -16.05
CA GLY A 263 29.60 -2.96 -15.37
C GLY A 263 29.09 -3.95 -14.31
N GLN A 264 28.50 -3.44 -13.22
CA GLN A 264 27.84 -4.32 -12.24
C GLN A 264 26.38 -4.58 -12.65
N PRO A 265 25.88 -5.83 -12.55
CA PRO A 265 24.47 -6.12 -12.76
C PRO A 265 23.62 -5.38 -11.72
N LEU A 266 22.43 -4.90 -12.13
CA LEU A 266 21.48 -4.29 -11.20
C LEU A 266 21.09 -5.31 -10.12
N SER A 267 21.40 -4.99 -8.86
CA SER A 267 21.15 -5.82 -7.68
C SER A 267 20.73 -4.94 -6.51
N LEU A 268 20.16 -5.54 -5.45
CA LEU A 268 19.81 -4.81 -4.23
C LEU A 268 21.04 -4.12 -3.61
N GLY A 269 22.17 -4.82 -3.50
CA GLY A 269 23.40 -4.22 -3.00
C GLY A 269 23.94 -3.09 -3.87
N ALA A 270 23.74 -3.14 -5.19
CA ALA A 270 24.07 -2.01 -6.06
C ALA A 270 23.21 -0.79 -5.73
N LEU A 271 21.88 -0.97 -5.63
CA LEU A 271 20.93 0.08 -5.26
C LEU A 271 21.23 0.68 -3.89
N GLU A 272 21.49 -0.17 -2.88
CA GLU A 272 21.87 0.25 -1.52
C GLU A 272 23.13 1.12 -1.52
N SER A 273 24.15 0.75 -2.31
CA SER A 273 25.42 1.46 -2.41
C SER A 273 25.36 2.77 -3.24
N PHE A 274 24.22 3.08 -3.85
CA PHE A 274 24.07 4.25 -4.70
C PHE A 274 24.37 5.54 -3.92
N GLY A 275 25.20 6.40 -4.52
CA GLY A 275 25.62 7.65 -3.90
C GLY A 275 26.74 7.50 -2.85
N ASP A 276 27.19 6.30 -2.50
CA ASP A 276 28.22 6.09 -1.47
C ASP A 276 29.61 6.66 -1.82
N LYS A 277 29.84 7.02 -3.10
CA LYS A 277 31.03 7.76 -3.53
C LYS A 277 31.03 9.23 -3.10
N TYR A 278 29.88 9.75 -2.68
CA TYR A 278 29.69 11.10 -2.16
C TYR A 278 29.60 11.08 -0.63
N THR A 279 29.61 12.26 -0.01
CA THR A 279 29.62 12.41 1.46
C THR A 279 28.71 13.54 1.94
N GLY A 280 28.22 13.45 3.17
CA GLY A 280 27.40 14.49 3.78
C GLY A 280 26.06 14.70 3.07
N ALA A 281 25.58 15.95 3.03
CA ALA A 281 24.26 16.27 2.47
C ALA A 281 24.06 15.81 1.01
N GLU A 282 25.13 15.81 0.20
CA GLU A 282 25.03 15.36 -1.19
C GLU A 282 24.74 13.86 -1.30
N ARG A 283 25.36 13.03 -0.45
CA ARG A 283 25.06 11.59 -0.37
C ARG A 283 23.62 11.36 0.03
N GLU A 284 23.15 12.09 1.05
CA GLU A 284 21.78 11.96 1.54
C GLU A 284 20.75 12.37 0.49
N SER A 285 20.96 13.49 -0.23
CA SER A 285 20.07 13.89 -1.32
C SER A 285 20.02 12.87 -2.47
N LEU A 286 21.15 12.23 -2.80
CA LEU A 286 21.21 11.18 -3.82
C LEU A 286 20.46 9.92 -3.39
N LYS A 287 20.65 9.47 -2.13
CA LYS A 287 19.94 8.31 -1.59
C LYS A 287 18.44 8.58 -1.45
N GLN A 288 18.07 9.77 -1.00
CA GLN A 288 16.68 10.21 -0.95
C GLN A 288 16.03 10.21 -2.32
N SER A 289 16.70 10.80 -3.32
CA SER A 289 16.18 10.83 -4.70
C SER A 289 16.06 9.43 -5.30
N LEU A 290 16.95 8.51 -4.97
CA LEU A 290 16.82 7.10 -5.36
C LEU A 290 15.56 6.47 -4.73
N ALA A 291 15.36 6.63 -3.42
CA ALA A 291 14.18 6.12 -2.73
C ALA A 291 12.89 6.74 -3.29
N ASP A 292 12.87 8.05 -3.54
CA ASP A 292 11.75 8.76 -4.15
C ASP A 292 11.44 8.23 -5.55
N GLY A 293 12.46 7.94 -6.36
CA GLY A 293 12.27 7.31 -7.67
C GLY A 293 11.68 5.90 -7.60
N VAL A 294 12.04 5.11 -6.58
CA VAL A 294 11.41 3.80 -6.31
C VAL A 294 9.93 3.98 -5.98
N TYR A 295 9.60 4.92 -5.10
CA TYR A 295 8.21 5.23 -4.74
C TYR A 295 7.39 5.72 -5.93
N MET A 296 7.94 6.66 -6.70
CA MET A 296 7.30 7.18 -7.91
C MET A 296 6.99 6.04 -8.91
N LEU A 297 7.96 5.19 -9.22
CA LEU A 297 7.73 4.04 -10.11
C LEU A 297 6.75 3.02 -9.52
N GLY A 298 6.83 2.78 -8.21
CA GLY A 298 5.96 1.86 -7.48
C GLY A 298 4.57 2.40 -7.18
N ASN A 299 4.25 3.64 -7.55
CA ASN A 299 2.98 4.29 -7.24
C ASN A 299 2.02 4.26 -8.43
N ARG A 300 0.92 3.50 -8.30
CA ARG A 300 -0.13 3.41 -9.34
C ARG A 300 -0.87 4.73 -9.58
N HIS A 301 -0.84 5.65 -8.62
CA HIS A 301 -1.41 6.99 -8.76
C HIS A 301 -0.49 7.94 -9.52
N LEU A 302 0.77 7.57 -9.73
CA LEU A 302 1.62 8.25 -10.70
C LEU A 302 1.27 7.80 -12.11
N ARG A 303 0.90 8.74 -12.99
CA ARG A 303 0.61 8.45 -14.40
C ARG A 303 1.19 9.49 -15.34
N THR A 304 1.24 9.13 -16.61
CA THR A 304 1.54 10.09 -17.68
C THR A 304 0.25 10.53 -18.39
N GLU A 305 0.30 11.67 -19.08
CA GLU A 305 -0.79 12.08 -20.00
C GLU A 305 -0.85 11.24 -21.28
N GLN A 306 0.23 10.52 -21.58
CA GLN A 306 0.37 9.75 -22.79
C GLN A 306 -0.03 8.29 -22.54
N THR A 307 -0.73 7.71 -23.50
CA THR A 307 -1.06 6.29 -23.48
C THR A 307 0.10 5.48 -24.01
N ASP A 308 0.15 4.19 -23.67
CA ASP A 308 1.13 3.25 -24.24
C ASP A 308 0.78 2.88 -25.70
N SER A 309 0.26 3.83 -26.47
CA SER A 309 -0.14 3.61 -27.86
C SER A 309 1.13 3.44 -28.68
N ASN A 310 1.39 2.19 -29.06
CA ASN A 310 2.26 1.90 -30.18
C ASN A 310 1.41 1.81 -31.46
N VAL A 311 2.07 1.93 -32.61
CA VAL A 311 1.42 1.87 -33.94
C VAL A 311 0.61 0.58 -34.10
N PHE A 312 0.98 -0.51 -33.42
CA PHE A 312 0.21 -1.75 -33.41
C PHE A 312 -1.12 -1.62 -32.66
N ALA A 313 -1.17 -0.99 -31.48
CA ALA A 313 -2.40 -0.78 -30.71
C ALA A 313 -3.44 0.07 -31.47
N GLU A 314 -2.98 1.06 -32.24
CA GLU A 314 -3.83 1.89 -33.10
C GLU A 314 -4.36 1.11 -34.31
N ILE A 315 -3.54 0.25 -34.92
CA ILE A 315 -3.95 -0.63 -36.05
C ILE A 315 -5.02 -1.64 -35.60
N TRP A 316 -4.91 -2.16 -34.37
CA TRP A 316 -5.83 -3.18 -33.84
C TRP A 316 -7.03 -2.61 -33.07
N GLY A 317 -7.16 -1.27 -32.97
CA GLY A 317 -8.31 -0.62 -32.36
C GLY A 317 -8.44 -0.82 -30.85
N THR A 318 -7.34 -1.10 -30.16
CA THR A 318 -7.33 -1.23 -28.70
C THR A 318 -7.06 0.12 -28.06
N ASN A 319 -7.93 0.58 -27.16
CA ASN A 319 -7.64 1.76 -26.32
C ASN A 319 -6.42 1.44 -25.44
N ALA A 320 -5.27 2.05 -25.75
CA ALA A 320 -4.08 1.89 -24.94
C ALA A 320 -4.27 2.59 -23.58
N PRO A 321 -4.00 1.93 -22.45
CA PRO A 321 -4.08 2.57 -21.14
C PRO A 321 -3.01 3.66 -20.98
N PHE A 322 -3.25 4.62 -20.09
CA PHE A 322 -2.20 5.54 -19.65
C PHE A 322 -1.04 4.75 -19.04
N VAL A 323 0.19 5.20 -19.30
CA VAL A 323 1.35 4.66 -18.57
C VAL A 323 1.22 5.07 -17.10
N THR A 324 1.22 4.09 -16.21
CA THR A 324 1.06 4.22 -14.76
C THR A 324 2.21 3.52 -14.04
N GLY A 325 2.52 3.98 -12.83
CA GLY A 325 3.40 3.26 -11.91
C GLY A 325 2.73 2.01 -11.33
N GLY A 326 3.33 1.47 -10.27
CA GLY A 326 2.92 0.25 -9.58
C GLY A 326 4.07 -0.76 -9.49
N LEU A 327 3.91 -1.82 -8.69
CA LEU A 327 4.97 -2.82 -8.44
C LEU A 327 5.59 -3.38 -9.72
N ASN A 328 4.82 -3.53 -10.80
CA ASN A 328 5.31 -4.07 -12.07
C ASN A 328 6.30 -3.15 -12.80
N GLN A 329 6.37 -1.87 -12.44
CA GLN A 329 7.32 -0.91 -13.01
C GLN A 329 8.62 -0.82 -12.21
N LEU A 330 8.69 -1.44 -11.03
CA LEU A 330 9.91 -1.52 -10.24
C LEU A 330 10.95 -2.44 -10.90
N PRO A 331 12.25 -2.20 -10.65
CA PRO A 331 13.29 -3.11 -11.09
C PRO A 331 13.12 -4.50 -10.47
N ALA A 332 13.49 -5.55 -11.22
CA ALA A 332 13.30 -6.94 -10.80
C ALA A 332 13.78 -7.23 -9.36
N PRO A 333 14.98 -6.80 -8.91
CA PRO A 333 15.41 -7.05 -7.53
C PRO A 333 14.47 -6.50 -6.46
N LEU A 334 13.87 -5.31 -6.66
CA LEU A 334 12.90 -4.74 -5.72
C LEU A 334 11.53 -5.41 -5.86
N ARG A 335 11.06 -5.55 -7.10
CA ARG A 335 9.76 -6.15 -7.39
C ARG A 335 9.66 -7.57 -6.85
N ASP A 336 10.70 -8.38 -7.06
CA ASP A 336 10.68 -9.79 -6.69
C ASP A 336 10.65 -9.94 -5.16
N VAL A 337 11.36 -9.10 -4.40
CA VAL A 337 11.29 -9.08 -2.93
C VAL A 337 9.92 -8.65 -2.41
N LEU A 338 9.35 -7.60 -3.01
CA LEU A 338 8.05 -7.03 -2.59
C LEU A 338 6.85 -7.89 -3.01
N SER A 339 7.02 -8.82 -3.95
CA SER A 339 5.96 -9.70 -4.45
C SER A 339 6.11 -11.18 -4.07
N SER A 340 7.27 -11.59 -3.56
CA SER A 340 7.51 -12.97 -3.12
C SER A 340 7.14 -13.18 -1.65
N PRO A 341 6.74 -14.40 -1.25
CA PRO A 341 6.44 -14.72 0.15
C PRO A 341 7.56 -14.29 1.09
N ALA A 342 7.25 -13.62 2.20
CA ALA A 342 8.24 -13.23 3.20
C ALA A 342 8.58 -14.36 4.18
N ALA A 343 7.60 -15.20 4.49
CA ALA A 343 7.76 -16.34 5.39
C ALA A 343 6.99 -17.57 4.90
N SER A 344 7.49 -18.76 5.23
CA SER A 344 6.79 -20.03 5.01
C SER A 344 7.30 -21.12 5.96
N LYS A 345 6.62 -22.26 6.03
CA LYS A 345 7.14 -23.43 6.77
C LYS A 345 8.32 -24.06 6.02
N GLY A 346 9.44 -24.22 6.72
CA GLY A 346 10.67 -24.83 6.22
C GLY A 346 11.13 -26.00 7.08
N HIS A 347 12.23 -26.63 6.66
CA HIS A 347 12.89 -27.69 7.42
C HIS A 347 14.41 -27.53 7.39
N VAL A 348 15.06 -27.67 8.55
CA VAL A 348 16.53 -27.73 8.66
C VAL A 348 16.97 -29.19 8.83
N THR A 349 18.07 -29.56 8.19
CA THR A 349 18.67 -30.90 8.33
C THR A 349 19.61 -30.90 9.53
N VAL A 350 19.35 -31.78 10.51
CA VAL A 350 20.22 -31.90 11.70
C VAL A 350 21.33 -32.94 11.43
N PRO A 351 22.61 -32.64 11.71
CA PRO A 351 23.69 -33.60 11.56
C PRO A 351 23.46 -34.87 12.41
N ASP A 352 23.78 -36.02 11.82
CA ASP A 352 23.52 -37.34 12.36
C ASP A 352 24.33 -37.57 13.66
N SER A 353 23.66 -37.63 14.81
CA SER A 353 24.31 -37.93 16.10
C SER A 353 24.19 -39.41 16.52
N GLY A 354 23.67 -40.29 15.65
CA GLY A 354 23.63 -41.73 15.91
C GLY A 354 23.10 -42.59 14.75
N PRO A 355 23.22 -43.93 14.81
CA PRO A 355 22.99 -44.83 13.67
C PRO A 355 21.59 -44.83 13.05
N HIS A 356 20.61 -44.15 13.66
CA HIS A 356 19.20 -44.13 13.25
C HIS A 356 18.51 -42.76 13.46
N SER A 357 19.23 -41.63 13.43
CA SER A 357 18.61 -40.32 13.77
C SER A 357 19.00 -39.16 12.86
N GLY A 358 18.92 -39.34 11.54
CA GLY A 358 18.79 -38.23 10.61
C GLY A 358 17.37 -37.67 10.68
N GLY A 359 17.19 -36.50 11.31
CA GLY A 359 15.89 -35.85 11.49
C GLY A 359 15.82 -34.50 10.79
N HIS A 360 14.65 -34.20 10.22
CA HIS A 360 14.28 -32.84 9.81
C HIS A 360 13.62 -32.13 10.99
N ARG A 361 14.06 -30.92 11.31
CA ARG A 361 13.38 -30.04 12.26
C ARG A 361 12.52 -29.04 11.49
N SER A 362 11.24 -28.94 11.84
CA SER A 362 10.36 -27.90 11.28
C SER A 362 10.77 -26.53 11.82
N VAL A 363 10.89 -25.57 10.92
CA VAL A 363 11.26 -24.18 11.21
C VAL A 363 10.35 -23.23 10.44
N THR A 364 10.40 -21.95 10.79
CA THR A 364 9.83 -20.90 9.95
C THR A 364 10.94 -20.31 9.10
N ASP A 365 10.83 -20.49 7.80
CA ASP A 365 11.77 -20.03 6.79
C ASP A 365 11.39 -18.61 6.35
N LEU A 366 12.23 -17.65 6.74
CA LEU A 366 12.13 -16.24 6.39
C LEU A 366 12.78 -16.01 5.01
N LYS A 367 11.99 -16.27 3.97
CA LYS A 367 12.40 -16.37 2.56
C LYS A 367 13.14 -15.15 2.03
N THR A 368 12.68 -13.96 2.38
CA THR A 368 13.20 -12.68 1.85
C THR A 368 13.76 -11.77 2.96
N PHE A 369 14.09 -12.33 4.13
CA PHE A 369 14.49 -11.54 5.31
C PHE A 369 15.66 -10.59 5.07
N ASP A 370 16.77 -11.11 4.55
CA ASP A 370 17.98 -10.33 4.31
C ASP A 370 17.78 -9.31 3.17
N ASP A 371 17.05 -9.70 2.14
CA ASP A 371 16.72 -8.81 1.02
C ASP A 371 15.78 -7.67 1.44
N LEU A 372 14.79 -7.95 2.30
CA LEU A 372 13.90 -6.93 2.86
C LEU A 372 14.68 -5.92 3.71
N LYS A 373 15.71 -6.35 4.46
CA LYS A 373 16.58 -5.40 5.19
C LYS A 373 17.27 -4.44 4.22
N THR A 374 17.82 -4.95 3.12
CA THR A 374 18.43 -4.10 2.09
C THR A 374 17.41 -3.20 1.40
N VAL A 375 16.18 -3.67 1.17
CA VAL A 375 15.08 -2.80 0.69
C VAL A 375 14.82 -1.66 1.67
N MET A 376 14.76 -1.95 2.98
CA MET A 376 14.57 -0.92 3.99
C MET A 376 15.73 0.09 4.04
N ASP A 377 16.97 -0.37 3.89
CA ASP A 377 18.17 0.49 3.81
C ASP A 377 18.12 1.46 2.62
N ILE A 378 17.30 1.17 1.60
CA ILE A 378 17.01 2.08 0.48
C ILE A 378 15.83 2.99 0.80
N LEU A 379 14.68 2.43 1.18
CA LEU A 379 13.41 3.16 1.29
C LEU A 379 13.37 4.15 2.47
N GLU A 380 14.14 3.93 3.52
CA GLU A 380 14.20 4.85 4.67
C GLU A 380 14.74 6.24 4.32
N HIS A 381 15.44 6.38 3.20
CA HIS A 381 15.94 7.67 2.73
C HIS A 381 14.88 8.55 2.04
N ARG A 382 13.69 8.03 1.77
CA ARG A 382 12.62 8.75 1.03
C ARG A 382 12.28 10.12 1.60
N SER A 383 11.68 10.95 0.76
CA SER A 383 10.98 12.17 1.17
C SER A 383 9.81 11.85 2.11
N VAL A 384 9.84 12.50 3.27
CA VAL A 384 8.79 12.43 4.29
C VAL A 384 8.34 13.85 4.61
N ASP A 385 7.07 14.00 4.96
CA ASP A 385 6.56 15.29 5.40
C ASP A 385 7.28 15.71 6.70
N SER A 386 7.66 16.98 6.75
CA SER A 386 8.19 17.59 7.96
C SER A 386 7.23 17.38 9.16
N PRO A 387 7.73 17.08 10.38
CA PRO A 387 6.87 16.94 11.56
C PRO A 387 5.98 18.18 11.79
N GLY A 388 4.66 17.97 11.88
CA GLY A 388 3.67 19.05 12.00
C GLY A 388 3.43 19.84 10.70
N GLY A 389 4.00 19.39 9.58
CA GLY A 389 3.75 19.92 8.24
C GLY A 389 2.39 19.50 7.68
N MET A 390 2.01 20.09 6.56
CA MET A 390 0.80 19.70 5.83
C MET A 390 0.98 18.29 5.26
N TYR A 391 0.02 17.40 5.54
CA TYR A 391 0.01 16.04 5.04
C TYR A 391 0.13 16.01 3.51
N GLY A 392 1.10 15.25 3.01
CA GLY A 392 1.41 15.07 1.60
C GLY A 392 1.97 16.30 0.88
N SER A 393 2.61 17.20 1.62
CA SER A 393 3.27 18.36 1.03
C SER A 393 4.63 18.03 0.42
N GLU A 394 5.35 17.06 0.98
CA GLU A 394 6.69 16.68 0.54
C GLU A 394 6.76 15.22 0.10
N SER A 395 5.94 14.34 0.68
CA SER A 395 6.05 12.90 0.43
C SER A 395 5.58 12.47 -0.96
N VAL A 396 6.42 11.70 -1.66
CA VAL A 396 6.08 11.07 -2.95
C VAL A 396 5.47 9.67 -2.81
N GLN A 397 5.42 9.13 -1.59
CA GLN A 397 5.01 7.75 -1.34
C GLN A 397 3.49 7.53 -1.37
N LEU A 398 2.69 8.60 -1.25
CA LEU A 398 1.28 8.48 -0.93
C LEU A 398 0.48 7.70 -1.98
N GLY A 399 -0.22 6.67 -1.51
CA GLY A 399 -0.93 5.71 -2.33
C GLY A 399 -0.04 4.72 -3.08
N SER A 400 1.21 4.48 -2.65
CA SER A 400 2.13 3.59 -3.36
C SER A 400 1.81 2.10 -3.16
N ASP A 401 2.12 1.28 -4.16
CA ASP A 401 2.04 -0.17 -3.99
C ASP A 401 3.26 -0.74 -3.25
N VAL A 402 4.32 0.05 -3.09
CA VAL A 402 5.48 -0.28 -2.27
C VAL A 402 5.04 -0.40 -0.82
N ASP A 403 4.36 0.61 -0.27
CA ASP A 403 3.91 0.60 1.12
C ASP A 403 2.83 -0.47 1.38
N ARG A 404 1.91 -0.66 0.42
CA ARG A 404 0.96 -1.78 0.48
C ARG A 404 1.68 -3.13 0.54
N ALA A 405 2.71 -3.32 -0.28
CA ALA A 405 3.51 -4.55 -0.28
C ALA A 405 4.28 -4.74 1.03
N LEU A 406 4.89 -3.68 1.57
CA LEU A 406 5.59 -3.71 2.86
C LEU A 406 4.66 -4.17 3.99
N MET A 407 3.44 -3.63 4.08
CA MET A 407 2.46 -4.10 5.07
C MET A 407 2.08 -5.57 4.88
N VAL A 408 1.91 -6.03 3.64
CA VAL A 408 1.64 -7.46 3.39
C VAL A 408 2.82 -8.31 3.84
N ARG A 409 4.06 -7.96 3.45
CA ARG A 409 5.27 -8.70 3.83
C ARG A 409 5.46 -8.70 5.36
N ALA A 410 5.21 -7.59 6.04
CA ALA A 410 5.25 -7.50 7.50
C ALA A 410 4.22 -8.43 8.16
N GLY A 411 3.00 -8.49 7.62
CA GLY A 411 1.98 -9.42 8.08
C GLY A 411 2.33 -10.90 7.93
N GLU A 412 3.00 -11.25 6.83
CA GLU A 412 3.49 -12.62 6.61
C GLU A 412 4.61 -12.99 7.59
N LEU A 413 5.50 -12.05 7.90
CA LEU A 413 6.52 -12.23 8.94
C LEU A 413 5.88 -12.36 10.33
N ALA A 414 4.84 -11.58 10.62
CA ALA A 414 4.09 -11.60 11.87
C ALA A 414 3.25 -12.88 12.06
N ALA A 415 2.95 -13.62 10.99
CA ALA A 415 2.18 -14.87 11.03
C ALA A 415 2.90 -16.01 11.81
N PHE A 416 4.15 -15.82 12.20
CA PHE A 416 4.91 -16.79 12.97
C PHE A 416 4.22 -17.14 14.31
N SER A 417 3.91 -18.42 14.50
CA SER A 417 3.16 -18.93 15.65
C SER A 417 4.00 -19.75 16.64
N GLY A 418 5.31 -19.53 16.71
CA GLY A 418 6.25 -20.30 17.52
C GLY A 418 7.12 -21.28 16.72
N GLY A 419 8.33 -21.56 17.22
CA GLY A 419 9.35 -22.37 16.52
C GLY A 419 10.69 -21.65 16.37
N GLU A 420 11.63 -22.27 15.65
CA GLU A 420 12.92 -21.66 15.29
C GLU A 420 12.74 -20.84 14.01
N LEU A 421 13.23 -19.61 14.00
CA LEU A 421 13.20 -18.69 12.86
C LEU A 421 14.55 -18.79 12.15
N VAL A 422 14.53 -19.03 10.84
CA VAL A 422 15.76 -19.13 10.06
C VAL A 422 15.66 -18.33 8.76
N SER A 423 16.77 -17.74 8.32
CA SER A 423 16.93 -17.30 6.94
C SER A 423 17.88 -18.23 6.19
N ASN A 424 17.65 -18.39 4.88
CA ASN A 424 18.45 -19.22 3.99
C ASN A 424 18.65 -20.68 4.46
N PRO A 425 17.60 -21.48 4.70
CA PRO A 425 17.75 -22.86 5.16
C PRO A 425 18.33 -23.78 4.07
N GLY A 426 19.66 -23.78 3.93
CA GLY A 426 20.41 -24.72 3.10
C GLY A 426 20.81 -26.00 3.85
N PHE A 427 21.37 -26.97 3.13
CA PHE A 427 21.78 -28.28 3.69
C PHE A 427 22.84 -28.19 4.81
N PHE A 428 23.59 -27.07 4.92
CA PHE A 428 24.70 -26.90 5.88
C PHE A 428 24.87 -25.49 6.45
N ASP A 429 24.12 -24.50 5.98
CA ASP A 429 24.27 -23.09 6.35
C ASP A 429 22.85 -22.51 6.45
N HIS A 430 22.47 -22.06 7.65
CA HIS A 430 21.24 -21.34 7.94
C HIS A 430 21.59 -20.28 8.98
N ASN A 431 20.95 -19.12 8.88
CA ASN A 431 21.10 -18.09 9.89
C ASN A 431 19.92 -18.18 10.84
N ASP A 432 20.19 -18.46 12.11
CA ASP A 432 19.18 -18.31 13.16
C ASP A 432 18.84 -16.82 13.30
N VAL A 433 17.55 -16.51 13.21
CA VAL A 433 17.05 -15.14 13.37
C VAL A 433 16.35 -15.05 14.72
N SER A 434 16.73 -14.09 15.55
CA SER A 434 16.02 -13.85 16.81
C SER A 434 14.67 -13.17 16.58
N LYS A 435 13.72 -13.34 17.51
CA LYS A 435 12.45 -12.58 17.53
C LYS A 435 12.73 -11.07 17.42
N ASN A 436 13.74 -10.57 18.13
CA ASN A 436 14.09 -9.14 18.15
C ASN A 436 14.60 -8.64 16.78
N GLU A 437 15.34 -9.46 16.03
CA GLU A 437 15.77 -9.10 14.67
C GLU A 437 14.61 -9.10 13.68
N LEU A 438 13.69 -10.07 13.81
CA LEU A 438 12.45 -10.12 13.05
C LEU A 438 11.59 -8.89 13.32
N GLU A 439 11.35 -8.61 14.60
CA GLU A 439 10.59 -7.45 15.07
C GLU A 439 11.23 -6.15 14.60
N GLY A 440 12.56 -6.00 14.71
CA GLY A 440 13.27 -4.81 14.26
C GLY A 440 13.13 -4.55 12.76
N LEU A 441 13.10 -5.59 11.92
CA LEU A 441 12.79 -5.42 10.50
C LEU A 441 11.34 -4.99 10.28
N MET A 442 10.37 -5.62 10.96
CA MET A 442 8.96 -5.28 10.81
C MET A 442 8.66 -3.85 11.28
N ILE A 443 9.30 -3.37 12.36
CA ILE A 443 9.19 -1.98 12.81
C ILE A 443 9.61 -1.03 11.69
N ARG A 444 10.79 -1.22 11.09
CA ARG A 444 11.27 -0.41 9.96
C ARG A 444 10.28 -0.40 8.80
N MET A 445 9.75 -1.57 8.43
CA MET A 445 8.78 -1.70 7.34
C MET A 445 7.48 -0.94 7.62
N LEU A 446 6.95 -1.04 8.84
CA LEU A 446 5.72 -0.38 9.25
C LEU A 446 5.91 1.12 9.53
N ASP A 447 7.09 1.56 9.96
CA ASP A 447 7.46 2.98 10.04
C ASP A 447 7.41 3.65 8.68
N VAL A 448 7.93 2.95 7.68
CA VAL A 448 7.96 3.43 6.32
C VAL A 448 6.54 3.46 5.75
N ALA A 449 5.85 2.32 5.76
CA ALA A 449 4.52 2.17 5.17
C ALA A 449 3.42 2.94 5.92
N GLY A 450 3.55 3.07 7.24
CA GLY A 450 2.58 3.76 8.09
C GLY A 450 2.48 5.26 7.86
N SER A 451 3.45 5.87 7.14
CA SER A 451 3.33 7.26 6.70
C SER A 451 2.56 7.43 5.38
N ASP A 452 2.16 6.34 4.73
CA ASP A 452 1.20 6.35 3.63
C ASP A 452 -0.20 6.01 4.13
N HIS A 453 -0.89 7.01 4.66
CA HIS A 453 -2.23 6.81 5.25
C HIS A 453 -3.27 6.33 4.23
N ILE A 454 -3.04 6.49 2.92
CA ILE A 454 -3.86 5.91 1.85
C ILE A 454 -3.66 4.40 1.79
N ALA A 455 -2.40 3.95 1.79
CA ALA A 455 -2.11 2.52 1.83
C ALA A 455 -2.63 1.88 3.12
N VAL A 456 -2.48 2.55 4.27
CA VAL A 456 -3.02 2.08 5.56
C VAL A 456 -4.54 1.93 5.50
N HIS A 457 -5.24 2.95 5.00
CA HIS A 457 -6.68 2.89 4.77
C HIS A 457 -7.05 1.68 3.91
N ASP A 458 -6.38 1.50 2.77
CA ASP A 458 -6.65 0.38 1.88
C ASP A 458 -6.39 -0.99 2.53
N ALA A 459 -5.37 -1.09 3.38
CA ALA A 459 -5.06 -2.30 4.12
C ALA A 459 -6.17 -2.68 5.11
N VAL A 460 -6.62 -1.74 5.95
CA VAL A 460 -7.67 -1.99 6.94
C VAL A 460 -9.01 -2.29 6.27
N MET A 461 -9.36 -1.52 5.24
CA MET A 461 -10.59 -1.74 4.47
C MET A 461 -10.55 -3.09 3.74
N SER A 462 -9.40 -3.49 3.20
CA SER A 462 -9.24 -4.81 2.58
C SER A 462 -9.36 -5.95 3.59
N ALA A 463 -8.83 -5.79 4.81
CA ALA A 463 -8.91 -6.81 5.87
C ALA A 463 -10.36 -7.09 6.30
N THR A 464 -11.20 -6.06 6.29
CA THR A 464 -12.61 -6.16 6.70
C THR A 464 -13.52 -6.59 5.56
N GLY A 465 -13.06 -6.50 4.31
CA GLY A 465 -13.88 -6.72 3.11
C GLY A 465 -14.68 -5.48 2.71
N GLY A 466 -14.28 -4.31 3.21
CA GLY A 466 -14.75 -3.02 2.75
C GLY A 466 -14.37 -2.77 1.30
N GLN A 467 -15.12 -1.89 0.64
CA GLN A 467 -14.80 -1.50 -0.75
C GLN A 467 -13.60 -0.56 -0.75
N VAL A 468 -12.56 -0.97 -1.47
CA VAL A 468 -11.39 -0.13 -1.77
C VAL A 468 -11.32 0.08 -3.27
N SER A 469 -10.95 1.29 -3.68
CA SER A 469 -10.64 1.60 -5.08
C SER A 469 -9.36 0.91 -5.55
N ASN A 470 -8.48 0.55 -4.62
CA ASN A 470 -7.19 -0.09 -4.89
C ASN A 470 -7.07 -1.40 -4.13
N SER A 471 -6.84 -2.50 -4.85
CA SER A 471 -6.57 -3.79 -4.21
C SER A 471 -5.18 -3.81 -3.58
N MET A 472 -5.09 -4.36 -2.37
CA MET A 472 -3.84 -4.79 -1.76
C MET A 472 -3.13 -5.83 -2.66
N PRO A 473 -1.79 -5.88 -2.67
CA PRO A 473 -1.04 -6.96 -3.29
C PRO A 473 -1.42 -8.33 -2.73
N SER A 474 -1.18 -9.38 -3.51
CA SER A 474 -1.37 -10.76 -3.05
C SER A 474 -0.53 -11.05 -1.81
N SER A 475 -1.13 -11.78 -0.89
CA SER A 475 -0.52 -12.26 0.35
C SER A 475 -0.33 -13.78 0.29
N PHE A 476 0.55 -14.32 1.13
CA PHE A 476 0.83 -15.75 1.19
C PHE A 476 0.66 -16.26 2.61
N ASP A 477 -0.04 -17.38 2.76
CA ASP A 477 -0.10 -18.05 4.06
C ASP A 477 1.22 -18.80 4.35
N LEU A 478 1.40 -19.31 5.57
CA LEU A 478 2.60 -20.07 5.96
C LEU A 478 2.83 -21.36 5.14
N THR A 479 1.86 -21.80 4.33
CA THR A 479 2.04 -22.92 3.39
C THR A 479 2.63 -22.48 2.05
N GLY A 480 2.81 -21.17 1.85
CA GLY A 480 3.22 -20.57 0.58
C GLY A 480 2.07 -20.44 -0.43
N THR A 481 0.83 -20.61 0.01
CA THR A 481 -0.34 -20.48 -0.88
C THR A 481 -0.73 -19.02 -0.99
N GLU A 482 -0.93 -18.55 -2.23
CA GLU A 482 -1.43 -17.20 -2.50
C GLU A 482 -2.88 -17.03 -2.01
N ARG A 483 -3.13 -15.94 -1.30
CA ARG A 483 -4.38 -15.57 -0.64
C ARG A 483 -4.67 -14.08 -0.81
N SER A 484 -5.94 -13.72 -0.69
CA SER A 484 -6.30 -12.31 -0.51
C SER A 484 -5.80 -11.80 0.85
N PHE A 485 -5.57 -10.49 0.95
CA PHE A 485 -5.10 -9.84 2.18
C PHE A 485 -5.94 -10.22 3.42
N LYS A 486 -7.27 -10.31 3.24
CA LYS A 486 -8.21 -10.77 4.27
C LYS A 486 -8.03 -12.24 4.61
N ASP A 487 -7.98 -13.11 3.59
CA ASP A 487 -7.93 -14.56 3.80
C ASP A 487 -6.58 -15.04 4.36
N ALA A 488 -5.52 -14.25 4.20
CA ALA A 488 -4.24 -14.49 4.87
C ALA A 488 -4.19 -14.00 6.32
N GLU A 489 -5.28 -13.40 6.83
CA GLU A 489 -5.36 -12.85 8.19
C GLU A 489 -4.24 -11.84 8.50
N VAL A 490 -3.78 -11.06 7.51
CA VAL A 490 -2.61 -10.16 7.67
C VAL A 490 -2.81 -9.17 8.83
N LEU A 491 -3.96 -8.50 8.88
CA LEU A 491 -4.25 -7.54 9.96
C LEU A 491 -4.27 -8.24 11.34
N LYS A 492 -4.84 -9.44 11.43
CA LYS A 492 -4.85 -10.24 12.66
C LYS A 492 -3.42 -10.51 13.13
N HIS A 493 -2.57 -11.04 12.25
CA HIS A 493 -1.18 -11.36 12.58
C HIS A 493 -0.41 -10.13 13.08
N LEU A 494 -0.60 -8.97 12.44
CA LEU A 494 0.02 -7.72 12.88
C LEU A 494 -0.48 -7.26 14.26
N LEU A 495 -1.79 -7.35 14.53
CA LEU A 495 -2.38 -6.96 15.81
C LEU A 495 -2.00 -7.92 16.95
N THR A 496 -1.85 -9.21 16.65
CA THR A 496 -1.58 -10.25 17.65
C THR A 496 -0.12 -10.70 17.73
N PHE A 497 0.77 -10.08 16.94
CA PHE A 497 2.21 -10.29 17.11
C PHE A 497 2.61 -9.75 18.49
N ASP A 498 3.44 -10.49 19.22
CA ASP A 498 3.93 -10.11 20.55
C ASP A 498 4.99 -9.01 20.38
N TRP A 499 4.57 -7.76 20.23
CA TRP A 499 5.48 -6.62 20.09
C TRP A 499 6.15 -6.36 21.43
N THR A 500 7.46 -6.15 21.43
CA THR A 500 8.18 -5.84 22.66
C THR A 500 7.76 -4.46 23.14
N ASP A 501 7.05 -4.39 24.27
CA ASP A 501 6.72 -3.13 24.91
C ASP A 501 7.97 -2.29 25.16
N LYS A 502 7.92 -1.02 24.78
CA LYS A 502 9.04 -0.05 24.78
C LYS A 502 10.13 -0.29 23.72
N ALA A 503 9.93 -1.21 22.77
CA ALA A 503 10.82 -1.38 21.60
C ALA A 503 10.33 -0.64 20.33
N GLY A 504 9.35 0.26 20.45
CA GLY A 504 8.93 1.18 19.39
C GLY A 504 7.90 2.13 19.97
N HIS A 505 8.25 3.41 20.06
CA HIS A 505 7.54 4.43 20.79
C HIS A 505 6.13 4.65 20.19
N GLU A 506 5.25 5.42 20.82
CA GLU A 506 3.91 5.82 20.30
C GLU A 506 3.92 6.18 18.78
N ASN A 507 5.09 6.58 18.28
CA ASN A 507 5.34 7.03 16.92
C ASN A 507 5.91 5.99 15.94
N ASP A 508 6.14 4.74 16.35
CA ASP A 508 6.90 3.74 15.59
C ASP A 508 6.15 2.41 15.37
N GLY A 509 6.61 1.61 14.40
CA GLY A 509 6.18 0.27 14.07
C GLY A 509 4.68 0.17 13.77
N ILE A 510 4.01 -0.80 14.39
CA ILE A 510 2.57 -1.01 14.23
C ILE A 510 1.73 0.20 14.65
N ASN A 511 2.21 1.00 15.61
CA ASN A 511 1.49 2.20 16.07
C ASN A 511 1.44 3.28 14.98
N ARG A 512 2.44 3.33 14.10
CA ARG A 512 2.50 4.25 12.96
C ARG A 512 1.29 4.13 12.05
N LEU A 513 0.66 2.97 11.99
CA LEU A 513 -0.54 2.76 11.17
C LEU A 513 -1.73 3.57 11.69
N PHE A 514 -1.80 3.92 12.98
CA PHE A 514 -3.02 4.45 13.60
C PHE A 514 -2.83 5.76 14.37
N ASN A 515 -1.60 6.11 14.76
CA ASN A 515 -1.32 7.26 15.62
C ASN A 515 -1.59 8.64 14.99
N TRP A 516 -1.74 8.71 13.67
CA TRP A 516 -2.12 9.93 12.95
C TRP A 516 -3.62 10.21 13.03
N MET A 517 -4.44 9.19 13.25
CA MET A 517 -5.90 9.27 13.19
C MET A 517 -6.51 10.27 14.19
N PRO A 518 -6.04 10.40 15.45
CA PRO A 518 -6.57 11.41 16.36
C PRO A 518 -6.39 12.86 15.86
N GLY A 519 -5.27 13.13 15.19
CA GLY A 519 -5.00 14.45 14.59
C GLY A 519 -5.78 14.70 13.29
N ALA A 520 -6.26 13.64 12.65
CA ALA A 520 -7.09 13.70 11.45
C ALA A 520 -8.59 13.55 11.72
N ALA A 521 -9.01 13.18 12.93
CA ALA A 521 -10.40 12.82 13.23
C ALA A 521 -11.41 13.92 12.83
N TYR A 522 -11.00 15.19 12.96
CA TYR A 522 -11.86 16.36 12.77
C TYR A 522 -11.38 17.24 11.62
N ALA A 523 -12.30 17.57 10.70
CA ALA A 523 -12.07 18.54 9.64
C ALA A 523 -13.27 19.49 9.54
N PRO A 524 -13.25 20.63 10.26
CA PRO A 524 -14.35 21.60 10.26
C PRO A 524 -14.49 22.32 8.92
N ASP A 525 -15.62 23.01 8.75
CA ASP A 525 -15.89 23.81 7.57
C ASP A 525 -14.76 24.80 7.24
N GLY A 526 -14.35 24.82 5.96
CA GLY A 526 -13.23 25.64 5.49
C GLY A 526 -11.86 24.98 5.62
N SER A 527 -11.79 23.73 6.10
CA SER A 527 -10.57 22.90 6.04
C SER A 527 -10.11 22.70 4.60
N LEU A 528 -8.80 22.45 4.44
CA LEU A 528 -8.23 22.10 3.13
C LEU A 528 -8.82 20.76 2.64
N PRO A 529 -9.01 20.57 1.31
CA PRO A 529 -9.54 19.33 0.76
C PRO A 529 -8.76 18.08 1.21
N GLU A 530 -7.44 18.20 1.33
CA GLU A 530 -6.57 17.12 1.81
C GLU A 530 -6.89 16.73 3.26
N ALA A 531 -7.18 17.69 4.14
CA ALA A 531 -7.52 17.43 5.54
C ALA A 531 -8.91 16.78 5.69
N VAL A 532 -9.87 17.15 4.83
CA VAL A 532 -11.20 16.50 4.81
C VAL A 532 -11.09 15.04 4.36
N LEU A 533 -10.29 14.76 3.32
CA LEU A 533 -10.04 13.39 2.87
C LEU A 533 -9.26 12.57 3.91
N GLU A 534 -8.36 13.22 4.64
CA GLU A 534 -7.62 12.60 5.73
C GLU A 534 -8.54 12.20 6.89
N SER A 535 -9.47 13.09 7.27
CA SER A 535 -10.54 12.78 8.22
C SER A 535 -11.43 11.66 7.72
N GLN A 536 -11.78 11.65 6.43
CA GLN A 536 -12.57 10.58 5.83
C GLN A 536 -11.88 9.22 5.92
N ARG A 537 -10.56 9.16 5.71
CA ARG A 537 -9.77 7.92 5.88
C ARG A 537 -9.74 7.47 7.33
N ALA A 538 -9.45 8.37 8.26
CA ALA A 538 -9.45 8.06 9.69
C ALA A 538 -10.82 7.52 10.14
N GLY A 539 -11.92 8.16 9.73
CA GLY A 539 -13.26 7.72 10.09
C GLY A 539 -13.66 6.39 9.46
N SER A 540 -13.26 6.14 8.21
CA SER A 540 -13.49 4.85 7.53
C SER A 540 -12.71 3.72 8.20
N ILE A 541 -11.45 3.96 8.55
CA ILE A 541 -10.61 3.02 9.33
C ILE A 541 -11.24 2.73 10.69
N SER A 542 -11.70 3.76 11.41
CA SER A 542 -12.34 3.61 12.72
C SER A 542 -13.59 2.71 12.66
N THR A 543 -14.44 2.94 11.65
CA THR A 543 -15.62 2.11 11.38
C THR A 543 -15.23 0.66 11.09
N ALA A 544 -14.25 0.46 10.21
CA ALA A 544 -13.77 -0.85 9.83
C ALA A 544 -13.13 -1.61 11.00
N LEU A 545 -12.32 -0.93 11.83
CA LEU A 545 -11.72 -1.54 13.02
C LEU A 545 -12.76 -1.95 14.05
N ALA A 546 -13.79 -1.13 14.29
CA ALA A 546 -14.86 -1.50 15.22
C ALA A 546 -15.63 -2.75 14.74
N GLN A 547 -15.94 -2.84 13.44
CA GLN A 547 -16.54 -4.05 12.84
C GLN A 547 -15.59 -5.24 12.93
N TYR A 548 -14.30 -5.04 12.63
CA TYR A 548 -13.28 -6.07 12.74
C TYR A 548 -13.17 -6.63 14.16
N PHE A 549 -13.24 -5.76 15.17
CA PHE A 549 -13.24 -6.13 16.59
C PHE A 549 -14.48 -6.92 16.97
N GLY A 550 -15.67 -6.57 16.46
CA GLY A 550 -16.88 -7.38 16.60
C GLY A 550 -16.72 -8.78 16.01
N ASP A 551 -16.26 -8.87 14.76
CA ASP A 551 -16.10 -10.12 14.03
C ASP A 551 -14.99 -11.04 14.58
N ASN A 552 -13.96 -10.45 15.22
CA ASN A 552 -12.77 -11.16 15.68
C ASN A 552 -12.56 -11.07 17.20
N LYS A 553 -13.61 -10.76 17.96
CA LYS A 553 -13.55 -10.55 19.42
C LYS A 553 -12.73 -11.63 20.12
N ASP A 554 -13.14 -12.90 19.98
CA ASP A 554 -12.50 -14.04 20.65
C ASP A 554 -11.01 -14.16 20.32
N ALA A 555 -10.60 -13.80 19.10
CA ALA A 555 -9.20 -13.86 18.69
C ALA A 555 -8.34 -12.70 19.24
N LEU A 556 -8.97 -11.66 19.81
CA LEU A 556 -8.31 -10.48 20.36
C LEU A 556 -8.38 -10.40 21.90
N ILE A 557 -9.33 -11.08 22.52
CA ILE A 557 -9.39 -11.22 24.00
C ILE A 557 -8.64 -12.44 24.52
N ASP A 558 -8.42 -13.45 23.67
CA ASP A 558 -7.81 -14.74 24.01
C ASP A 558 -6.69 -15.10 23.02
N ILE A 559 -5.56 -14.39 23.08
CA ILE A 559 -4.47 -14.53 22.10
C ILE A 559 -3.52 -15.67 22.48
N GLY A 560 -3.36 -16.67 21.61
CA GLY A 560 -2.38 -17.74 21.78
C GLY A 560 -2.61 -18.63 23.01
N GLU A 561 -1.61 -19.42 23.41
CA GLU A 561 -1.78 -20.43 24.48
C GLU A 561 -1.95 -19.84 25.88
N ARG A 562 -1.30 -18.70 26.13
CA ARG A 562 -1.40 -17.98 27.42
C ARG A 562 -2.70 -17.19 27.53
N LYS A 563 -3.45 -17.05 26.43
CA LYS A 563 -4.69 -16.30 26.35
C LYS A 563 -4.58 -14.86 26.90
N PRO A 564 -3.50 -14.07 26.71
CA PRO A 564 -3.57 -12.66 26.99
C PRO A 564 -4.60 -11.98 26.08
N ALA A 565 -5.29 -10.98 26.62
CA ALA A 565 -6.04 -10.03 25.79
C ALA A 565 -5.09 -9.08 25.04
N LEU A 566 -5.58 -8.40 24.01
CA LEU A 566 -4.76 -7.51 23.17
C LEU A 566 -3.98 -6.47 23.97
N GLY A 567 -4.59 -5.82 24.96
CA GLY A 567 -3.96 -4.84 25.83
C GLY A 567 -3.01 -5.42 26.87
N GLU A 568 -3.12 -6.72 27.17
CA GLU A 568 -2.14 -7.42 28.00
C GLU A 568 -0.92 -7.86 27.18
N LEU A 569 -1.12 -8.22 25.90
CA LEU A 569 -0.05 -8.62 24.98
C LEU A 569 0.68 -7.42 24.39
N ASN A 570 -0.07 -6.42 23.92
CA ASN A 570 0.40 -5.21 23.23
C ASN A 570 -0.25 -3.95 23.84
N PRO A 571 0.13 -3.56 25.08
CA PRO A 571 -0.36 -2.35 25.74
C PRO A 571 -0.29 -1.08 24.90
N GLU A 572 0.86 -0.77 24.28
CA GLU A 572 1.03 0.49 23.53
C GLU A 572 0.15 0.55 22.28
N LEU A 573 0.05 -0.55 21.53
CA LEU A 573 -0.86 -0.66 20.39
C LEU A 573 -2.31 -0.45 20.80
N THR A 574 -2.71 -1.02 21.94
CA THR A 574 -4.07 -0.87 22.44
C THR A 574 -4.37 0.58 22.83
N ARG A 575 -3.39 1.33 23.35
CA ARG A 575 -3.52 2.78 23.62
C ARG A 575 -3.59 3.61 22.34
N THR A 576 -2.80 3.27 21.32
CA THR A 576 -2.89 3.91 20.01
C THR A 576 -4.27 3.68 19.39
N LEU A 577 -4.77 2.44 19.42
CA LEU A 577 -6.11 2.10 18.91
C LEU A 577 -7.21 2.79 19.71
N ALA A 578 -7.08 2.89 21.04
CA ALA A 578 -8.03 3.60 21.89
C ALA A 578 -8.11 5.09 21.55
N SER A 579 -6.97 5.73 21.25
CA SER A 579 -6.95 7.13 20.83
C SER A 579 -7.56 7.31 19.43
N ALA A 580 -7.20 6.42 18.50
CA ALA A 580 -7.65 6.44 17.11
C ALA A 580 -9.17 6.21 16.97
N ILE A 581 -9.70 5.19 17.64
CA ILE A 581 -11.13 4.85 17.60
C ILE A 581 -11.93 5.75 18.54
N GLY A 582 -11.38 6.07 19.72
CA GLY A 582 -12.03 6.88 20.76
C GLY A 582 -12.53 8.23 20.27
N SER A 583 -11.85 8.83 19.28
CA SER A 583 -12.26 10.12 18.68
C SER A 583 -13.50 10.04 17.78
N HIS A 584 -14.05 8.84 17.53
CA HIS A 584 -15.17 8.63 16.61
C HIS A 584 -16.36 7.89 17.25
N THR A 585 -16.29 7.57 18.54
CA THR A 585 -17.22 6.66 19.24
C THR A 585 -18.68 7.12 19.20
N ALA A 586 -18.96 8.43 19.24
CA ALA A 586 -20.33 8.93 19.14
C ALA A 586 -20.95 8.67 17.77
N VAL A 587 -20.18 8.87 16.69
CA VAL A 587 -20.66 8.61 15.33
C VAL A 587 -20.76 7.11 15.04
N LEU A 588 -19.83 6.30 15.59
CA LEU A 588 -19.97 4.84 15.61
C LEU A 588 -21.26 4.38 16.33
N ALA A 589 -21.66 5.07 17.40
CA ALA A 589 -22.93 4.87 18.09
C ALA A 589 -24.15 5.44 17.33
N GLY A 590 -23.94 6.25 16.28
CA GLY A 590 -24.98 6.78 15.42
C GLY A 590 -25.31 8.26 15.61
N ALA A 591 -24.44 9.03 16.25
CA ALA A 591 -24.55 10.49 16.23
C ALA A 591 -24.39 11.03 14.81
N ASP A 592 -24.90 12.25 14.58
CA ASP A 592 -24.68 12.97 13.33
C ASP A 592 -23.18 13.32 13.19
N PRO A 593 -22.49 12.89 12.11
CA PRO A 593 -21.09 13.23 11.88
C PRO A 593 -20.83 14.75 11.82
N GLU A 594 -21.81 15.54 11.39
CA GLU A 594 -21.69 17.00 11.29
C GLU A 594 -21.54 17.66 12.66
N LEU A 595 -22.13 17.08 13.71
CA LEU A 595 -22.00 17.58 15.09
C LEU A 595 -20.54 17.56 15.58
N PHE A 596 -19.75 16.64 15.05
CA PHE A 596 -18.36 16.45 15.43
C PHE A 596 -17.38 16.91 14.35
N HIS A 597 -17.85 17.34 13.17
CA HIS A 597 -16.98 17.60 12.01
C HIS A 597 -16.10 16.41 11.62
N THR A 598 -16.60 15.19 11.84
CA THR A 598 -15.91 13.94 11.47
C THR A 598 -16.40 13.46 10.11
N HIS A 599 -15.50 12.95 9.27
CA HIS A 599 -15.84 12.47 7.94
C HIS A 599 -15.65 10.95 7.82
N GLY A 600 -16.41 10.29 6.95
CA GLY A 600 -16.21 8.87 6.61
C GLY A 600 -16.59 7.84 7.69
N VAL A 601 -16.98 8.28 8.90
CA VAL A 601 -17.45 7.37 9.96
C VAL A 601 -18.88 6.93 9.69
N SER A 602 -19.19 5.66 9.97
CA SER A 602 -20.55 5.14 9.93
C SER A 602 -20.95 4.46 11.24
N LYS A 603 -22.25 4.46 11.53
CA LYS A 603 -22.82 3.68 12.63
C LYS A 603 -22.49 2.18 12.46
N VAL A 604 -21.94 1.57 13.51
CA VAL A 604 -21.66 0.11 13.57
C VAL A 604 -22.77 -0.65 14.29
N ASP A 605 -22.71 -1.98 14.39
CA ASP A 605 -23.63 -2.75 15.23
C ASP A 605 -23.32 -2.50 16.73
N VAL A 606 -24.30 -2.77 17.59
CA VAL A 606 -24.11 -2.63 19.04
C VAL A 606 -23.07 -3.63 19.58
N ASN A 607 -23.07 -4.86 19.06
CA ASN A 607 -22.12 -5.88 19.51
C ASN A 607 -20.69 -5.51 19.12
N ASP A 608 -20.50 -4.95 17.93
CA ASP A 608 -19.21 -4.42 17.46
C ASP A 608 -18.70 -3.31 18.38
N LEU A 609 -19.58 -2.37 18.75
CA LEU A 609 -19.24 -1.28 19.63
C LEU A 609 -18.89 -1.78 21.05
N LYS A 610 -19.66 -2.74 21.58
CA LYS A 610 -19.38 -3.38 22.87
C LYS A 610 -18.06 -4.14 22.86
N ALA A 611 -17.79 -4.94 21.82
CA ALA A 611 -16.53 -5.66 21.64
C ALA A 611 -15.34 -4.70 21.53
N THR A 612 -15.54 -3.55 20.86
CA THR A 612 -14.53 -2.49 20.79
C THR A 612 -14.14 -1.99 22.17
N PHE A 613 -15.10 -1.65 23.03
CA PHE A 613 -14.79 -1.25 24.41
C PHE A 613 -14.16 -2.38 25.21
N GLU A 614 -14.64 -3.62 25.07
CA GLU A 614 -14.08 -4.79 25.76
C GLU A 614 -12.60 -5.02 25.42
N ILE A 615 -12.24 -4.99 24.14
CA ILE A 615 -10.86 -5.16 23.67
C ILE A 615 -10.00 -3.99 24.15
N LEU A 616 -10.45 -2.74 24.01
CA LEU A 616 -9.65 -1.57 24.40
C LEU A 616 -9.49 -1.44 25.92
N ASN A 617 -10.46 -1.91 26.71
CA ASN A 617 -10.37 -1.94 28.18
C ASN A 617 -9.38 -2.98 28.69
N SER A 618 -8.80 -3.84 27.83
CA SER A 618 -7.79 -4.81 28.23
C SER A 618 -6.41 -4.22 28.55
N ASP A 619 -6.15 -2.95 28.20
CA ASP A 619 -5.10 -2.12 28.82
C ASP A 619 -5.79 -0.99 29.60
N ALA A 620 -5.40 -0.78 30.85
CA ALA A 620 -6.07 0.19 31.71
C ALA A 620 -5.92 1.64 31.22
N THR A 621 -4.77 1.99 30.62
CA THR A 621 -4.56 3.32 30.07
C THR A 621 -5.38 3.53 28.80
N ALA A 622 -5.44 2.53 27.92
CA ALA A 622 -6.29 2.52 26.74
C ALA A 622 -7.78 2.65 27.10
N GLY A 623 -8.23 1.88 28.10
CA GLY A 623 -9.57 2.00 28.68
C GLY A 623 -9.87 3.41 29.18
N ARG A 624 -8.95 4.01 29.95
CA ARG A 624 -9.08 5.42 30.39
C ARG A 624 -9.20 6.38 29.20
N THR A 625 -8.36 6.23 28.18
CA THR A 625 -8.38 7.09 26.99
C THR A 625 -9.70 6.98 26.23
N VAL A 626 -10.13 5.77 25.86
CA VAL A 626 -11.36 5.60 25.05
C VAL A 626 -12.60 6.04 25.83
N ASN A 627 -12.70 5.70 27.13
CA ASN A 627 -13.85 6.07 27.95
C ASN A 627 -13.90 7.58 28.21
N SER A 628 -12.76 8.25 28.37
CA SER A 628 -12.70 9.71 28.54
C SER A 628 -13.07 10.45 27.24
N LEU A 629 -12.54 10.02 26.09
CA LEU A 629 -12.91 10.59 24.79
C LEU A 629 -14.40 10.37 24.48
N THR A 630 -14.93 9.21 24.86
CA THR A 630 -16.35 8.90 24.75
C THR A 630 -17.20 9.82 25.62
N ALA A 631 -16.79 10.04 26.88
CA ALA A 631 -17.49 10.95 27.80
C ALA A 631 -17.55 12.38 27.26
N LEU A 632 -16.44 12.88 26.68
CA LEU A 632 -16.42 14.20 26.05
C LEU A 632 -17.43 14.33 24.91
N GLN A 633 -17.60 13.29 24.10
CA GLN A 633 -18.59 13.30 23.02
C GLN A 633 -20.03 13.18 23.53
N ILE A 634 -20.25 12.46 24.65
CA ILE A 634 -21.56 12.43 25.34
C ILE A 634 -21.93 13.84 25.85
N ASP A 635 -20.97 14.57 26.43
CA ASP A 635 -21.18 15.94 26.88
C ASP A 635 -21.58 16.86 25.73
N VAL A 636 -20.94 16.74 24.57
CA VAL A 636 -21.30 17.50 23.35
C VAL A 636 -22.75 17.22 22.94
N MET A 637 -23.16 15.95 22.89
CA MET A 637 -24.55 15.59 22.55
C MET A 637 -25.56 16.09 23.58
N GLN A 638 -25.22 16.10 24.87
CA GLN A 638 -26.08 16.62 25.93
C GLN A 638 -26.19 18.15 25.87
N GLN A 639 -25.10 18.85 25.56
CA GLN A 639 -25.12 20.28 25.30
C GLN A 639 -25.95 20.61 24.05
N GLU A 640 -25.80 19.85 22.97
CA GLU A 640 -26.59 20.05 21.74
C GLU A 640 -28.08 19.81 21.99
N PHE A 641 -28.45 18.80 22.78
CA PHE A 641 -29.82 18.63 23.24
C PHE A 641 -30.32 19.85 24.04
N GLY A 642 -29.46 20.47 24.85
CA GLY A 642 -29.77 21.74 25.52
C GLY A 642 -30.12 22.86 24.54
N LYS A 643 -29.35 23.00 23.45
CA LYS A 643 -29.60 23.99 22.38
C LYS A 643 -30.90 23.71 21.63
N ASN A 644 -31.20 22.43 21.39
CA ASN A 644 -32.41 21.98 20.71
C ASN A 644 -33.15 20.89 21.53
N PRO A 645 -33.97 21.29 22.53
CA PRO A 645 -34.61 20.35 23.46
C PRO A 645 -35.60 19.36 22.84
N HIS A 646 -35.94 19.49 21.55
CA HIS A 646 -36.82 18.57 20.87
C HIS A 646 -36.09 17.46 20.11
N ASP A 647 -34.75 17.47 20.08
CA ASP A 647 -33.95 16.40 19.48
C ASP A 647 -33.77 15.22 20.44
N TYR A 648 -34.85 14.47 20.65
CA TYR A 648 -34.82 13.28 21.50
C TYR A 648 -33.94 12.16 20.92
N GLY A 649 -33.53 12.23 19.65
CA GLY A 649 -32.64 11.25 19.02
C GLY A 649 -31.28 11.17 19.70
N LEU A 650 -30.79 12.30 20.23
CA LEU A 650 -29.55 12.36 21.01
C LEU A 650 -29.61 11.50 22.29
N GLY A 651 -30.80 11.33 22.88
CA GLY A 651 -31.02 10.43 24.01
C GLY A 651 -30.80 8.95 23.65
N GLU A 652 -31.26 8.52 22.47
CA GLU A 652 -31.05 7.16 21.96
C GLU A 652 -29.56 6.88 21.71
N VAL A 653 -28.85 7.81 21.07
CA VAL A 653 -27.43 7.65 20.75
C VAL A 653 -26.58 7.64 22.03
N THR A 654 -26.81 8.58 22.96
CA THR A 654 -26.10 8.62 24.24
C THR A 654 -26.34 7.36 25.06
N GLY A 655 -27.59 6.89 25.18
CA GLY A 655 -27.91 5.65 25.89
C GLY A 655 -27.25 4.42 25.25
N ARG A 656 -27.25 4.34 23.92
CA ARG A 656 -26.57 3.27 23.18
C ARG A 656 -25.06 3.26 23.42
N LEU A 657 -24.43 4.43 23.37
CA LEU A 657 -22.99 4.59 23.57
C LEU A 657 -22.58 4.24 25.00
N GLU A 658 -23.29 4.77 25.99
CA GLU A 658 -23.06 4.46 27.42
C GLU A 658 -23.28 2.98 27.72
N GLY A 659 -24.35 2.38 27.20
CA GLY A 659 -24.62 0.96 27.37
C GLY A 659 -23.51 0.08 26.81
N ALA A 660 -22.97 0.41 25.62
CA ALA A 660 -21.92 -0.38 24.98
C ALA A 660 -20.58 -0.25 25.73
N MET A 661 -20.27 0.96 26.19
CA MET A 661 -19.09 1.25 27.01
C MET A 661 -19.10 0.49 28.33
N ILE A 662 -20.22 0.57 29.07
CA ILE A 662 -20.40 -0.15 30.34
C ILE A 662 -20.39 -1.66 30.10
N GLY A 663 -21.15 -2.13 29.11
CA GLY A 663 -21.26 -3.55 28.79
C GLY A 663 -19.93 -4.16 28.34
N GLY A 664 -19.10 -3.42 27.61
CA GLY A 664 -17.79 -3.87 27.16
C GLY A 664 -16.78 -3.94 28.31
N LEU A 665 -16.80 -2.96 29.22
CA LEU A 665 -15.99 -2.99 30.44
C LEU A 665 -16.35 -4.19 31.34
N ASP A 666 -17.65 -4.40 31.58
CA ASP A 666 -18.14 -5.53 32.37
C ASP A 666 -17.78 -6.87 31.74
N ALA A 667 -17.88 -6.97 30.41
CA ALA A 667 -17.49 -8.17 29.68
C ALA A 667 -16.00 -8.49 29.87
N HIS A 668 -15.12 -7.49 29.77
CA HIS A 668 -13.68 -7.69 29.97
C HIS A 668 -13.34 -8.11 31.42
N ILE A 669 -13.99 -7.48 32.41
CA ILE A 669 -13.83 -7.84 33.83
C ILE A 669 -14.28 -9.29 34.07
N GLU A 670 -15.35 -9.74 33.42
CA GLU A 670 -15.83 -11.11 33.56
C GLU A 670 -14.91 -12.11 32.85
N GLU A 671 -14.42 -11.81 31.65
CA GLU A 671 -13.50 -12.66 30.90
C GLU A 671 -12.19 -12.90 31.67
N THR A 672 -11.57 -11.82 32.16
CA THR A 672 -10.34 -11.91 32.97
C THR A 672 -10.55 -12.67 34.28
N LYS A 673 -11.74 -12.66 34.87
CA LYS A 673 -12.07 -13.53 36.01
C LYS A 673 -12.17 -15.00 35.62
N ILE A 674 -12.83 -15.30 34.50
CA ILE A 674 -12.98 -16.67 33.98
C ILE A 674 -11.61 -17.29 33.73
N ASP A 675 -10.68 -16.53 33.17
CA ASP A 675 -9.31 -16.98 32.90
C ASP A 675 -8.36 -16.92 34.10
N GLY A 676 -8.83 -16.43 35.26
CA GLY A 676 -8.02 -16.33 36.49
C GLY A 676 -6.97 -15.22 36.48
N ARG A 677 -7.11 -14.21 35.61
CA ARG A 677 -6.24 -13.03 35.49
C ARG A 677 -6.68 -11.90 36.43
N HIS A 678 -6.56 -12.12 37.74
CA HIS A 678 -7.06 -11.19 38.76
C HIS A 678 -6.48 -9.76 38.74
N LEU A 679 -5.22 -9.58 38.30
CA LEU A 679 -4.60 -8.25 38.18
C LEU A 679 -5.21 -7.44 37.03
N ALA A 680 -5.43 -8.08 35.87
CA ALA A 680 -6.10 -7.42 34.74
C ALA A 680 -7.55 -7.03 35.09
N ALA A 681 -8.26 -7.90 35.80
CA ALA A 681 -9.60 -7.61 36.31
C ALA A 681 -9.63 -6.40 37.27
N HIS A 682 -8.56 -6.23 38.07
CA HIS A 682 -8.40 -5.07 38.94
C HIS A 682 -8.14 -3.79 38.14
N ASP A 683 -7.19 -3.82 37.21
CA ASP A 683 -6.78 -2.65 36.44
C ASP A 683 -7.92 -2.12 35.54
N ALA A 684 -8.73 -3.04 34.99
CA ALA A 684 -9.97 -2.70 34.29
C ALA A 684 -11.01 -2.02 35.21
N ALA A 685 -11.21 -2.54 36.43
CA ALA A 685 -12.12 -1.94 37.39
C ALA A 685 -11.68 -0.51 37.80
N VAL A 686 -10.37 -0.28 37.93
CA VAL A 686 -9.81 1.07 38.14
C VAL A 686 -10.13 2.00 36.98
N ALA A 687 -10.01 1.55 35.73
CA ALA A 687 -10.39 2.35 34.57
C ALA A 687 -11.88 2.72 34.57
N GLY A 688 -12.75 1.81 35.01
CA GLY A 688 -14.17 2.06 35.22
C GLY A 688 -14.48 3.15 36.25
N ALA A 689 -13.87 3.06 37.43
CA ALA A 689 -14.03 4.09 38.47
C ALA A 689 -13.53 5.48 38.01
N MET A 690 -12.53 5.51 37.13
CA MET A 690 -12.04 6.76 36.54
C MET A 690 -13.02 7.36 35.51
N PHE A 691 -13.78 6.55 34.78
CA PHE A 691 -14.84 7.06 33.91
C PHE A 691 -15.92 7.83 34.70
N ASP A 692 -16.37 7.27 35.82
CA ASP A 692 -17.36 7.93 36.70
C ASP A 692 -16.79 9.24 37.27
N SER A 693 -15.50 9.24 37.62
CA SER A 693 -14.79 10.44 38.09
C SER A 693 -14.59 11.47 36.95
N ALA A 694 -14.25 11.05 35.74
CA ALA A 694 -14.02 11.92 34.58
C ALA A 694 -15.30 12.65 34.16
N LYS A 695 -16.46 11.99 34.21
CA LYS A 695 -17.79 12.62 34.06
C LYS A 695 -18.00 13.79 35.03
N THR A 696 -17.39 13.75 36.22
CA THR A 696 -17.52 14.81 37.24
C THR A 696 -16.48 15.93 37.15
N LEU A 697 -15.36 15.72 36.44
CA LEU A 697 -14.20 16.62 36.47
C LEU A 697 -13.99 17.46 35.19
N LEU A 698 -14.62 17.11 34.06
CA LEU A 698 -14.32 17.71 32.75
C LEU A 698 -15.01 19.07 32.45
N THR A 699 -15.43 19.81 33.48
CA THR A 699 -16.00 21.16 33.35
C THR A 699 -14.93 22.20 32.92
N ALA A 700 -14.97 22.43 31.61
CA ALA A 700 -14.37 23.42 30.69
C ALA A 700 -13.58 24.65 31.20
N VAL A 701 -12.61 25.04 30.35
CA VAL A 701 -12.24 26.44 30.09
C VAL A 701 -13.45 27.15 29.46
N PRO A 702 -14.03 28.18 30.09
CA PRO A 702 -15.23 28.85 29.57
C PRO A 702 -14.98 29.54 28.22
N GLY A 703 -15.89 29.38 27.27
CA GLY A 703 -15.99 30.24 26.07
C GLY A 703 -15.49 29.69 24.74
N LEU A 704 -15.15 28.40 24.67
CA LEU A 704 -14.86 27.71 23.42
C LEU A 704 -16.08 26.91 22.95
N ASP A 705 -16.26 26.86 21.64
CA ASP A 705 -17.23 25.97 21.00
C ASP A 705 -16.93 24.49 21.39
N PRO A 706 -17.95 23.65 21.64
CA PRO A 706 -17.74 22.27 22.11
C PRO A 706 -16.95 21.39 21.13
N ALA A 707 -17.13 21.59 19.82
CA ALA A 707 -16.37 20.87 18.81
C ALA A 707 -14.91 21.38 18.77
N VAL A 708 -14.69 22.68 19.01
CA VAL A 708 -13.34 23.26 19.16
C VAL A 708 -12.65 22.74 20.43
N LYS A 709 -13.38 22.53 21.52
CA LYS A 709 -12.85 21.91 22.75
C LYS A 709 -12.38 20.47 22.48
N LEU A 710 -13.19 19.69 21.77
CA LEU A 710 -12.85 18.33 21.38
C LEU A 710 -11.57 18.30 20.52
N LEU A 711 -11.46 19.22 19.55
CA LEU A 711 -10.26 19.42 18.70
C LEU A 711 -8.97 19.67 19.50
N ILE A 712 -9.05 20.45 20.58
CA ILE A 712 -7.90 20.72 21.47
C ILE A 712 -7.60 19.49 22.35
N ASP A 713 -8.63 18.80 22.81
CA ASP A 713 -8.52 17.73 23.80
C ASP A 713 -8.05 16.40 23.19
N THR A 714 -8.32 16.16 21.91
CA THR A 714 -7.86 14.98 21.16
C THR A 714 -6.44 15.11 20.62
N ALA A 715 -5.87 16.32 20.56
CA ALA A 715 -4.51 16.54 20.09
C ALA A 715 -3.43 16.12 21.12
N ALA A 716 -3.78 16.07 22.41
CA ALA A 716 -2.87 15.64 23.48
C ALA A 716 -3.63 15.06 24.70
N PRO A 717 -4.43 13.99 24.51
CA PRO A 717 -5.34 13.48 25.54
C PRO A 717 -4.58 13.02 26.79
N GLN A 718 -3.42 12.37 26.63
CA GLN A 718 -2.62 11.87 27.76
C GLN A 718 -2.04 12.99 28.63
N VAL A 719 -1.49 14.05 28.03
CA VAL A 719 -0.92 15.19 28.76
C VAL A 719 -1.99 15.91 29.60
N LYS A 720 -3.22 16.00 29.08
CA LYS A 720 -4.33 16.65 29.78
C LYS A 720 -4.87 15.80 30.93
N LEU A 721 -4.89 14.48 30.76
CA LEU A 721 -5.25 13.52 31.81
C LEU A 721 -4.24 13.54 32.97
N ASP A 722 -2.94 13.61 32.68
CA ASP A 722 -1.87 13.71 33.69
C ASP A 722 -1.92 15.02 34.50
N LEU A 723 -2.37 16.11 33.89
CA LEU A 723 -2.51 17.42 34.54
C LEU A 723 -3.75 17.51 35.46
N SER A 724 -4.72 16.61 35.29
CA SER A 724 -6.03 16.66 35.97
C SER A 724 -6.03 16.13 37.41
N GLY A 725 -4.87 15.69 37.94
CA GLY A 725 -4.69 15.39 39.36
C GLY A 725 -5.38 14.11 39.86
N LEU A 726 -5.79 13.22 38.96
CA LEU A 726 -6.29 11.89 39.30
C LEU A 726 -5.14 10.98 39.77
N PRO A 727 -5.38 10.04 40.69
CA PRO A 727 -4.33 9.23 41.29
C PRO A 727 -3.57 8.44 40.21
N THR A 728 -2.27 8.68 40.15
CA THR A 728 -1.35 8.13 39.15
C THR A 728 -0.88 6.72 39.48
N ASP A 729 -1.26 6.16 40.64
CA ASP A 729 -0.72 4.90 41.15
C ASP A 729 -1.83 3.84 41.43
N PRO A 730 -2.04 2.90 40.50
CA PRO A 730 -3.00 1.79 40.63
C PRO A 730 -2.77 0.92 41.87
N ASP A 731 -1.53 0.88 42.39
CA ASP A 731 -1.14 0.03 43.52
C ASP A 731 -1.65 0.51 44.90
N THR A 732 -2.30 1.68 44.94
CA THR A 732 -2.84 2.27 46.19
C THR A 732 -4.21 1.73 46.59
N ILE A 733 -4.85 0.92 45.75
CA ILE A 733 -6.16 0.28 45.96
C ILE A 733 -5.92 -1.22 46.23
N LYS A 734 -6.49 -1.79 47.30
CA LYS A 734 -6.09 -3.12 47.81
C LYS A 734 -7.16 -4.18 47.54
N ALA A 735 -6.73 -5.33 47.04
CA ALA A 735 -7.61 -6.40 46.57
C ALA A 735 -8.51 -7.08 47.63
N ASP A 736 -9.68 -7.49 47.11
CA ASP A 736 -10.43 -8.75 47.30
C ASP A 736 -11.82 -8.71 48.02
N PRO A 737 -12.16 -7.67 48.81
CA PRO A 737 -13.57 -7.28 49.05
C PRO A 737 -13.96 -6.02 48.26
N GLU A 738 -12.95 -5.25 47.82
CA GLU A 738 -13.14 -3.95 47.16
C GLU A 738 -13.71 -4.09 45.76
N ILE A 739 -13.48 -5.15 44.98
CA ILE A 739 -14.04 -5.25 43.61
C ILE A 739 -15.58 -5.39 43.61
N GLN A 740 -16.17 -6.03 44.63
CA GLN A 740 -17.63 -6.04 44.78
C GLN A 740 -18.17 -4.72 45.30
N GLN A 741 -17.42 -4.04 46.17
CA GLN A 741 -17.76 -2.69 46.64
C GLN A 741 -17.60 -1.67 45.51
N LEU A 742 -16.56 -1.75 44.69
CA LEU A 742 -16.30 -0.91 43.51
C LEU A 742 -17.34 -1.14 42.43
N ARG A 743 -17.74 -2.39 42.16
CA ARG A 743 -18.90 -2.69 41.30
C ARG A 743 -20.18 -2.05 41.88
N LYS A 744 -20.35 -2.05 43.19
CA LYS A 744 -21.50 -1.40 43.85
C LYS A 744 -21.38 0.13 43.88
N ASP A 745 -20.19 0.68 43.96
CA ASP A 745 -19.94 2.13 43.97
C ASP A 745 -20.01 2.69 42.53
N MET A 746 -19.61 1.92 41.50
CA MET A 746 -19.72 2.21 40.07
C MET A 746 -21.16 2.11 39.54
N PHE A 747 -21.96 1.16 40.06
CA PHE A 747 -23.30 0.88 39.51
C PHE A 747 -24.48 1.25 40.42
N ASP A 748 -24.29 1.39 41.74
CA ASP A 748 -25.40 1.55 42.70
C ASP A 748 -25.40 2.90 43.45
N ASP A 749 -24.29 3.64 43.64
CA ASP A 749 -24.29 4.75 44.63
C ASP A 749 -23.74 6.16 44.27
N ASP A 750 -23.01 6.44 43.18
CA ASP A 750 -22.49 7.84 42.99
C ASP A 750 -22.32 8.35 41.55
N VAL A 751 -23.10 7.87 40.57
CA VAL A 751 -23.28 8.65 39.34
C VAL A 751 -24.01 9.92 39.72
N ASN A 752 -23.33 11.07 39.83
CA ASN A 752 -24.02 12.35 40.02
C ASN A 752 -24.93 12.56 38.80
N PRO A 753 -26.25 12.31 38.91
CA PRO A 753 -27.13 12.30 37.74
C PRO A 753 -27.29 13.72 37.19
N ASN A 754 -26.73 14.72 37.88
CA ASN A 754 -26.88 16.12 37.58
C ASN A 754 -25.77 16.70 36.70
N ALA A 755 -24.63 16.02 36.53
CA ALA A 755 -23.56 16.50 35.64
C ALA A 755 -24.06 16.67 34.20
N LYS A 756 -24.83 15.68 33.69
CA LYS A 756 -25.50 15.78 32.37
C LYS A 756 -26.45 16.97 32.26
N TYR A 757 -27.12 17.33 33.35
CA TYR A 757 -28.04 18.45 33.36
C TYR A 757 -27.33 19.80 33.35
N VAL A 758 -26.09 19.88 33.82
CA VAL A 758 -25.26 21.09 33.67
C VAL A 758 -24.91 21.32 32.20
N GLN A 759 -24.57 20.28 31.44
CA GLN A 759 -24.31 20.41 30.00
C GLN A 759 -25.57 20.80 29.22
N ILE A 760 -26.71 20.17 29.53
CA ILE A 760 -28.02 20.55 28.95
C ILE A 760 -28.35 22.01 29.29
N LEU A 761 -28.09 22.46 30.52
CA LEU A 761 -28.28 23.85 30.92
C LEU A 761 -27.36 24.81 30.15
N ALA A 762 -26.09 24.44 29.95
CA ALA A 762 -25.13 25.24 29.20
C ALA A 762 -25.57 25.43 27.74
N GLY A 763 -26.01 24.35 27.08
CA GLY A 763 -26.56 24.43 25.72
C GLY A 763 -27.86 25.23 25.64
N TYR A 764 -28.76 25.04 26.61
CA TYR A 764 -29.99 25.82 26.69
C TYR A 764 -29.69 27.31 26.89
N PHE A 765 -28.70 27.65 27.72
CA PHE A 765 -28.25 29.02 27.91
C PHE A 765 -27.65 29.64 26.64
N GLU A 766 -26.89 28.86 25.86
CA GLU A 766 -26.30 29.32 24.60
C GLU A 766 -27.37 29.73 23.57
N ALA A 767 -28.44 28.94 23.46
CA ALA A 767 -29.59 29.26 22.60
C ALA A 767 -30.51 30.35 23.21
N HIS A 768 -30.52 30.48 24.54
CA HIS A 768 -31.37 31.39 25.30
C HIS A 768 -30.57 32.26 26.29
N PRO A 769 -29.68 33.16 25.80
CA PRO A 769 -28.83 33.96 26.68
C PRO A 769 -29.63 34.92 27.56
N GLU A 770 -30.89 35.21 27.22
CA GLU A 770 -31.84 35.92 28.07
C GLU A 770 -32.10 35.24 29.43
N LEU A 771 -31.78 33.95 29.56
CA LEU A 771 -31.84 33.22 30.82
C LEU A 771 -30.97 33.84 31.91
N ALA A 772 -29.95 34.63 31.53
CA ALA A 772 -29.16 35.44 32.46
C ALA A 772 -30.00 36.45 33.26
N ASP A 773 -31.21 36.78 32.83
CA ASP A 773 -32.15 37.65 33.55
C ASP A 773 -33.13 36.88 34.46
N ASP A 774 -33.17 35.55 34.37
CA ASP A 774 -34.04 34.70 35.17
C ASP A 774 -33.52 34.64 36.64
N PRO A 775 -34.33 35.06 37.64
CA PRO A 775 -33.91 35.03 39.04
C PRO A 775 -33.53 33.63 39.53
N GLY A 776 -34.18 32.58 39.01
CA GLY A 776 -33.87 31.19 39.35
C GLY A 776 -32.55 30.73 38.75
N PHE A 777 -32.17 31.23 37.56
CA PHE A 777 -30.86 30.98 36.96
C PHE A 777 -29.75 31.70 37.72
N ARG A 778 -29.95 32.97 38.09
CA ARG A 778 -28.97 33.74 38.88
C ARG A 778 -28.67 33.11 40.24
N ASP A 779 -29.66 32.46 40.86
CA ASP A 779 -29.50 31.75 42.13
C ASP A 779 -28.53 30.56 42.03
N LEU A 780 -28.32 30.00 40.83
CA LEU A 780 -27.34 28.93 40.57
C LEU A 780 -25.88 29.38 40.78
N PHE A 781 -25.64 30.69 40.84
CA PHE A 781 -24.34 31.31 41.06
C PHE A 781 -24.27 32.01 42.43
N SER A 782 -25.28 31.82 43.29
CA SER A 782 -25.31 32.46 44.61
C SER A 782 -24.08 32.03 45.42
N GLY A 783 -23.15 32.96 45.67
CA GLY A 783 -21.88 32.69 46.35
C GLY A 783 -20.63 32.96 45.51
N ASP A 784 -20.76 33.08 44.18
CA ASP A 784 -19.69 33.56 43.30
C ASP A 784 -19.81 35.08 43.12
N SER A 785 -18.89 35.85 43.71
CA SER A 785 -18.89 37.31 43.62
C SER A 785 -18.48 37.84 42.24
N ASN A 786 -18.06 36.96 41.32
CA ASN A 786 -17.49 37.30 40.01
C ASN A 786 -18.39 36.91 38.83
N ALA A 787 -19.59 36.39 39.07
CA ALA A 787 -20.52 36.03 37.98
C ALA A 787 -21.00 37.30 37.23
N ASP A 788 -20.44 37.55 36.06
CA ASP A 788 -20.83 38.64 35.16
C ASP A 788 -21.94 38.17 34.21
N PHE A 789 -23.19 38.37 34.62
CA PHE A 789 -24.36 37.97 33.85
C PHE A 789 -24.53 38.74 32.54
N ASP A 790 -24.05 39.99 32.47
CA ASP A 790 -24.09 40.79 31.24
C ASP A 790 -23.07 40.23 30.23
N GLU A 791 -21.90 39.81 30.70
CA GLU A 791 -20.92 39.11 29.88
C GLU A 791 -21.44 37.74 29.40
N MET A 792 -21.99 36.91 30.30
CA MET A 792 -22.56 35.61 29.91
C MET A 792 -23.64 35.77 28.84
N LYS A 793 -24.53 36.75 29.03
CA LYS A 793 -25.59 37.05 28.05
C LYS A 793 -25.03 37.53 26.71
N ARG A 794 -23.95 38.31 26.73
CA ARG A 794 -23.30 38.82 25.51
C ARG A 794 -22.58 37.71 24.73
N THR A 795 -21.96 36.77 25.42
CA THR A 795 -21.16 35.70 24.82
C THR A 795 -21.97 34.44 24.53
N GLY A 796 -23.13 34.25 25.17
CA GLY A 796 -23.86 32.98 25.17
C GLY A 796 -23.16 31.90 26.00
N VAL A 797 -22.15 32.26 26.79
CA VAL A 797 -21.30 31.32 27.53
C VAL A 797 -21.65 31.38 29.00
N MET A 798 -22.03 30.24 29.55
CA MET A 798 -22.34 30.09 30.97
C MET A 798 -21.04 29.93 31.80
N ALA A 799 -20.95 30.59 32.96
CA ALA A 799 -19.89 30.30 33.93
C ALA A 799 -20.15 28.99 34.70
N SER A 800 -19.18 28.51 35.45
CA SER A 800 -19.36 27.34 36.32
C SER A 800 -20.40 27.62 37.41
N VAL A 801 -21.38 26.73 37.53
CA VAL A 801 -22.42 26.82 38.57
C VAL A 801 -21.86 26.50 39.95
N THR A 802 -22.39 27.10 41.01
CA THR A 802 -21.93 26.81 42.39
C THR A 802 -22.51 25.51 42.95
N SER A 803 -23.55 24.96 42.32
CA SER A 803 -24.16 23.68 42.68
C SER A 803 -24.79 22.98 41.48
N GLU A 804 -24.22 21.84 41.07
CA GLU A 804 -24.74 21.03 39.96
C GLU A 804 -26.14 20.45 40.25
N SER A 805 -26.42 20.08 41.50
CA SER A 805 -27.75 19.57 41.89
C SER A 805 -28.84 20.64 41.73
N ARG A 806 -28.53 21.91 42.06
CA ARG A 806 -29.47 23.02 41.83
C ARG A 806 -29.63 23.31 40.34
N ALA A 807 -28.54 23.31 39.59
CA ALA A 807 -28.57 23.47 38.13
C ALA A 807 -29.41 22.38 37.46
N GLY A 808 -29.25 21.13 37.90
CA GLY A 808 -30.03 19.99 37.46
C GLY A 808 -31.52 20.14 37.75
N THR A 809 -31.86 20.50 38.99
CA THR A 809 -33.26 20.75 39.37
C THR A 809 -33.87 21.89 38.54
N PHE A 810 -33.12 22.97 38.32
CA PHE A 810 -33.57 24.13 37.55
C PHE A 810 -33.89 23.76 36.11
N ILE A 811 -32.98 23.10 35.40
CA ILE A 811 -33.19 22.76 33.98
C ILE A 811 -34.27 21.67 33.82
N GLN A 812 -34.34 20.70 34.74
CA GLN A 812 -35.42 19.71 34.78
C GLN A 812 -36.80 20.34 34.93
N GLN A 813 -36.93 21.41 35.73
CA GLN A 813 -38.20 22.14 35.83
C GLN A 813 -38.50 22.95 34.56
N LYS A 814 -37.47 23.53 33.93
CA LYS A 814 -37.61 24.36 32.72
C LYS A 814 -37.99 23.52 31.49
N LEU A 815 -37.37 22.35 31.32
CA LEU A 815 -37.50 21.46 30.16
C LEU A 815 -38.19 20.14 30.50
N ALA A 816 -39.12 20.14 31.46
CA ALA A 816 -39.66 18.92 32.08
C ALA A 816 -40.15 17.85 31.09
N SER A 817 -40.90 18.22 30.04
CA SER A 817 -41.37 17.25 29.03
C SER A 817 -40.26 16.73 28.13
N ASP A 818 -39.33 17.61 27.78
CA ASP A 818 -38.26 17.34 26.83
C ASP A 818 -37.19 16.44 27.46
N ILE A 819 -36.74 16.79 28.68
CA ILE A 819 -35.79 15.98 29.45
C ILE A 819 -36.37 14.60 29.76
N ASN A 820 -37.66 14.49 30.08
CA ASN A 820 -38.28 13.19 30.30
C ASN A 820 -38.26 12.32 29.03
N SER A 821 -38.50 12.92 27.86
CA SER A 821 -38.48 12.22 26.58
C SER A 821 -37.07 11.77 26.19
N PHE A 822 -36.08 12.64 26.40
CA PHE A 822 -34.66 12.31 26.25
C PHE A 822 -34.24 11.17 27.19
N ALA A 823 -34.55 11.29 28.48
CA ALA A 823 -34.17 10.32 29.50
C ALA A 823 -34.84 8.95 29.29
N LEU A 824 -36.08 8.92 28.80
CA LEU A 824 -36.77 7.69 28.45
C LEU A 824 -36.01 6.95 27.34
N ARG A 825 -35.72 7.62 26.22
CA ARG A 825 -34.98 7.01 25.10
C ARG A 825 -33.57 6.60 25.50
N HIS A 826 -32.91 7.40 26.32
CA HIS A 826 -31.61 7.07 26.90
C HIS A 826 -31.67 5.77 27.69
N ASN A 827 -32.55 5.68 28.69
CA ASN A 827 -32.60 4.52 29.57
C ASN A 827 -33.04 3.25 28.83
N GLU A 828 -33.99 3.35 27.90
CA GLU A 828 -34.42 2.23 27.06
C GLU A 828 -33.25 1.65 26.25
N ASN A 829 -32.44 2.51 25.61
CA ASN A 829 -31.30 2.06 24.80
C ASN A 829 -30.12 1.62 25.66
N LEU A 830 -29.84 2.29 26.77
CA LEU A 830 -28.80 1.87 27.71
C LEU A 830 -29.08 0.45 28.22
N GLU A 831 -30.31 0.19 28.67
CA GLU A 831 -30.67 -1.11 29.22
C GLU A 831 -30.68 -2.21 28.16
N ASP A 832 -31.18 -1.93 26.94
CA ASP A 832 -31.16 -2.89 25.83
C ASP A 832 -29.74 -3.25 25.41
N VAL A 833 -28.87 -2.23 25.27
CA VAL A 833 -27.48 -2.44 24.86
C VAL A 833 -26.66 -3.12 25.95
N TYR A 834 -26.81 -2.72 27.21
CA TYR A 834 -26.09 -3.34 28.32
C TYR A 834 -26.37 -4.85 28.45
N LYS A 835 -27.63 -5.25 28.19
CA LYS A 835 -28.08 -6.65 28.34
C LYS A 835 -27.74 -7.56 27.16
N ARG A 836 -27.53 -6.99 25.96
CA ARG A 836 -27.02 -7.73 24.79
C ARG A 836 -25.51 -7.85 24.92
#